data_AF-A0A9P0K758-F1
#
_entry.id   AF-A0A9P0K758-F1
#
_cell.length_a   1.000
_cell.length_b   1.000
_cell.length_c   1.000
_cell.angle_alpha   90.00
_cell.angle_beta   90.00
_cell.angle_gamma   90.00
#
_symmetry.space_group_name_H-M   'P 1'
#
loop_
_entity.id
_entity.type
_entity.pdbx_description
1 polymer ?
#
loop_
_entity_poly.entity_id
_entity_poly.type
_entity_poly.pdbx_seq_one_letter_code
_entity_poly.pdbx_strand_id
1 'polypeptide(L)'
;MGHFTFIYILCLLANSAISQSFKNNEIPTEDILESPLCCNLTAEHVELDYSSKIVENEYIVMFNGYYKNQARINYINTALNASGISNWKIIERENPASDYPSDFDVVILTDTDKLEGLNALNSHPAVKRVTAQRMVSRTLKFINPEYVRYGRKSLNSKNPFWQATGRHTSRRLLRAVPRQITTVLQADSLWNMGITGKGIKVAIFDTGLSKTHPHFRKIKERTNWTNEKTYDDGLGHGTFVAGVIASSKECLGFAPDSELHIFRVFTNNQVSYTSWFLDAFNYAILKKINVLNLSIGGPDFKDHPFVDKVWELTANRVIMVSAIGNDGPLYGTLNNPADQMDVIGVGGINFEDQIAKFSSRGMTTWELPQGYGRIKPDIVTYGSAVKGSHIKGGCRTLSGTSVASPVVAGAVTLLYSGVLHRGDVINPASMKQALMASARRLPGVNMFEQGHGKLNLMKAYQILNSYKPQASLSPSYVDLSECPYMWPYCTQPLYYGAQPVIVNVTVLNGLGVSGKVVGRPEWHPYAPQHGRLLDVAVSYSELLWPWSGWMAVHLSVASEGASYEGLAHGHVSVTIESPPGPGEQQPRRSTVNLPIRAKIIQTPPRHKRILWDQYHNLRYPPGYFPRDNLKIKNDPLDWNGDHIHTNFKDMYQNLRNTGYYVEVLGSPFTCFDASQYGTLLIVDPEEEYFPEEILKLKRDVDAGLSVIIFADWYNVTVMKKVKFYDENTRQWWMPDTGGANVPAINDLLASWNIQLGNRVLEGHYKLNDHEMYYASGTSIRKFPKDGIVVSAYLNDQGAQILGDSNTSKHKVAILGLLHTKSTDKSGRIIVYGDSNCIDASHLETPCYWMLDAMLEYTSTSHLPSVFKDNQMNTWEGAIHTELPSRMEGNRLYRFSKILEGNLGESQAKPLPQCPHLVWTQPIPLNVSAPSNLYQSQKLLSLIEEVNVHLPNVDNSIKGEE
;
A
#
# COMPACT_ATOMS: atom_id res chain seq x y z
N MET A 1 -19.01 -39.17 30.56
CA MET A 1 -18.10 -40.26 30.99
C MET A 1 -16.76 -40.03 30.28
N GLY A 2 -15.59 -40.07 30.94
CA GLY A 2 -15.37 -40.13 32.39
C GLY A 2 -13.98 -40.63 32.78
N HIS A 3 -13.02 -39.71 32.95
CA HIS A 3 -11.66 -39.87 33.53
C HIS A 3 -10.67 -40.87 32.86
N PHE A 4 -9.33 -40.74 32.83
CA PHE A 4 -8.24 -40.04 33.58
C PHE A 4 -7.39 -40.95 34.50
N THR A 5 -6.07 -40.67 34.52
CA THR A 5 -5.09 -40.90 35.60
C THR A 5 -4.25 -42.20 35.67
N PHE A 6 -2.92 -42.05 35.57
CA PHE A 6 -1.83 -42.66 36.38
C PHE A 6 -0.55 -41.86 36.05
N ILE A 7 0.33 -41.28 36.91
CA ILE A 7 0.75 -41.35 38.33
C ILE A 7 2.10 -42.05 38.57
N TYR A 8 3.12 -41.20 38.85
CA TYR A 8 4.31 -41.31 39.74
C TYR A 8 5.22 -42.55 39.77
N ILE A 9 6.55 -42.27 39.77
CA ILE A 9 7.58 -42.63 40.78
C ILE A 9 8.97 -42.15 40.26
N LEU A 10 10.05 -41.94 41.02
CA LEU A 10 10.34 -41.22 42.29
C LEU A 10 11.90 -41.25 42.47
N CYS A 11 12.45 -40.47 43.42
CA CYS A 11 13.80 -40.59 44.02
C CYS A 11 15.08 -40.04 43.33
N LEU A 12 15.65 -39.02 44.01
CA LEU A 12 17.03 -38.92 44.56
C LEU A 12 18.18 -38.18 43.83
N LEU A 13 19.01 -37.56 44.70
CA LEU A 13 20.28 -36.83 44.54
C LEU A 13 20.20 -35.36 44.03
N ALA A 14 20.92 -34.38 44.61
CA ALA A 14 21.59 -34.24 45.92
C ALA A 14 21.96 -32.76 46.19
N ASN A 15 22.27 -32.40 47.45
CA ASN A 15 22.78 -31.10 47.97
C ASN A 15 21.79 -29.90 47.89
N SER A 16 21.37 -29.19 48.95
CA SER A 16 21.99 -28.66 50.20
C SER A 16 22.64 -27.27 50.01
N ALA A 17 22.65 -26.34 50.99
CA ALA A 17 22.34 -26.45 52.43
C ALA A 17 21.88 -25.10 53.10
N ILE A 18 21.47 -25.18 54.39
CA ILE A 18 21.41 -24.11 55.44
C ILE A 18 20.29 -23.04 55.25
N SER A 19 19.21 -22.96 56.07
CA SER A 19 19.04 -22.48 57.49
C SER A 19 19.07 -20.94 57.67
N GLN A 20 18.32 -20.26 58.56
CA GLN A 20 17.71 -20.70 59.84
C GLN A 20 16.50 -19.84 60.32
N SER A 21 15.64 -20.44 61.16
CA SER A 21 14.80 -19.90 62.27
C SER A 21 14.42 -18.41 62.42
N PHE A 22 13.12 -18.12 62.61
CA PHE A 22 12.46 -17.46 63.78
C PHE A 22 10.94 -17.33 63.48
N LYS A 23 9.99 -18.09 64.05
CA LYS A 23 9.43 -18.17 65.43
C LYS A 23 8.58 -16.97 65.93
N ASN A 24 7.26 -17.19 65.87
CA ASN A 24 6.16 -16.79 66.78
C ASN A 24 5.96 -15.33 67.21
N ASN A 25 4.76 -14.82 66.92
CA ASN A 25 3.74 -14.60 67.96
C ASN A 25 2.32 -14.75 67.39
N GLU A 26 1.35 -15.11 68.24
CA GLU A 26 -0.04 -15.41 67.87
C GLU A 26 -1.00 -14.37 68.47
N ILE A 27 -2.17 -14.17 67.85
CA ILE A 27 -3.53 -13.98 68.45
C ILE A 27 -4.53 -13.66 67.31
N PRO A 28 -5.82 -14.07 67.39
CA PRO A 28 -6.48 -14.62 66.20
C PRO A 28 -7.73 -13.89 65.67
N THR A 29 -8.07 -14.21 64.41
CA THR A 29 -9.41 -14.29 63.79
C THR A 29 -10.43 -13.17 64.05
N GLU A 30 -10.68 -12.36 63.01
CA GLU A 30 -12.03 -11.97 62.60
C GLU A 30 -12.06 -11.76 61.06
N ASP A 31 -13.27 -11.65 60.47
CA ASP A 31 -13.52 -11.93 59.05
C ASP A 31 -12.80 -11.02 58.02
N ILE A 32 -12.41 -11.61 56.88
CA ILE A 32 -12.05 -10.87 55.65
C ILE A 32 -12.94 -11.34 54.49
N LEU A 33 -13.72 -10.39 53.97
CA LEU A 33 -14.58 -10.57 52.80
C LEU A 33 -13.79 -10.84 51.52
N GLU A 34 -14.37 -11.58 50.57
CA GLU A 34 -13.75 -11.83 49.27
C GLU A 34 -13.53 -10.54 48.46
N SER A 35 -12.30 -10.32 47.96
CA SER A 35 -12.00 -9.29 46.97
C SER A 35 -11.84 -9.93 45.57
N PRO A 36 -12.61 -9.53 44.54
CA PRO A 36 -12.57 -10.19 43.24
C PRO A 36 -11.28 -9.91 42.45
N LEU A 37 -10.90 -10.87 41.60
CA LEU A 37 -9.67 -10.82 40.79
C LEU A 37 -9.64 -9.59 39.87
N CYS A 38 -8.55 -8.82 39.94
CA CYS A 38 -8.24 -7.82 38.92
C CYS A 38 -7.80 -8.47 37.60
N CYS A 39 -8.22 -7.90 36.47
CA CYS A 39 -8.06 -8.50 35.14
C CYS A 39 -6.58 -8.57 34.69
N ASN A 40 -6.18 -9.73 34.15
CA ASN A 40 -4.96 -9.83 33.35
C ASN A 40 -5.21 -9.14 32.00
N LEU A 41 -4.43 -8.09 31.68
CA LEU A 41 -4.67 -7.24 30.51
C LEU A 41 -3.91 -7.74 29.26
N THR A 42 -4.28 -8.91 28.74
CA THR A 42 -3.84 -9.33 27.41
C THR A 42 -4.64 -8.59 26.34
N ALA A 43 -3.94 -7.86 25.47
CA ALA A 43 -4.53 -7.24 24.28
C ALA A 43 -4.30 -8.18 23.09
N GLU A 44 -5.38 -8.69 22.50
CA GLU A 44 -5.26 -9.58 21.34
C GLU A 44 -4.93 -8.78 20.08
N HIS A 45 -4.12 -9.39 19.20
CA HIS A 45 -3.90 -8.89 17.85
C HIS A 45 -4.91 -9.51 16.91
N VAL A 46 -5.57 -8.69 16.09
CA VAL A 46 -6.33 -9.13 14.93
C VAL A 46 -5.37 -9.27 13.75
N GLU A 47 -4.97 -10.49 13.43
CA GLU A 47 -4.34 -10.83 12.15
C GLU A 47 -5.45 -11.03 11.10
N LEU A 48 -5.19 -10.61 9.87
CA LEU A 48 -6.17 -10.56 8.77
C LEU A 48 -5.55 -11.13 7.50
N ASP A 49 -5.79 -12.41 7.22
CA ASP A 49 -5.55 -12.94 5.87
C ASP A 49 -6.73 -12.52 4.97
N TYR A 50 -6.48 -12.15 3.71
CA TYR A 50 -7.52 -11.80 2.73
C TYR A 50 -7.26 -12.46 1.39
N SER A 51 -8.29 -12.98 0.73
CA SER A 51 -8.17 -13.59 -0.59
C SER A 51 -9.48 -13.55 -1.43
N SER A 52 -9.39 -13.63 -2.77
CA SER A 52 -10.49 -13.24 -3.69
C SER A 52 -10.74 -14.24 -4.84
N LYS A 53 -11.90 -14.90 -4.85
CA LYS A 53 -12.34 -15.93 -5.78
C LYS A 53 -13.12 -15.37 -6.96
N ILE A 54 -12.62 -15.40 -8.20
CA ILE A 54 -13.52 -15.48 -9.37
C ILE A 54 -14.42 -16.71 -9.18
N VAL A 55 -15.74 -16.49 -9.16
CA VAL A 55 -16.72 -17.56 -9.04
C VAL A 55 -16.93 -18.16 -10.42
N GLU A 56 -16.89 -19.49 -10.48
CA GLU A 56 -17.01 -20.23 -11.73
C GLU A 56 -18.41 -20.06 -12.33
N ASN A 57 -18.44 -19.73 -13.63
CA ASN A 57 -19.65 -19.52 -14.44
C ASN A 57 -20.55 -18.34 -14.02
N GLU A 58 -20.29 -17.64 -12.92
CA GLU A 58 -21.04 -16.45 -12.48
C GLU A 58 -20.44 -15.13 -13.01
N TYR A 59 -21.30 -14.25 -13.55
CA TYR A 59 -20.93 -12.97 -14.14
C TYR A 59 -21.82 -11.83 -13.67
N ILE A 60 -21.21 -10.77 -13.15
CA ILE A 60 -21.88 -9.50 -12.89
C ILE A 60 -22.08 -8.79 -14.24
N VAL A 61 -23.34 -8.59 -14.62
CA VAL A 61 -23.72 -7.74 -15.75
C VAL A 61 -24.07 -6.37 -15.19
N MET A 62 -23.17 -5.40 -15.35
CA MET A 62 -23.42 -4.01 -14.97
C MET A 62 -24.14 -3.29 -16.10
N PHE A 63 -25.20 -2.56 -15.79
CA PHE A 63 -25.97 -1.74 -16.71
C PHE A 63 -25.48 -0.27 -16.68
N ASN A 64 -25.92 0.51 -17.67
CA ASN A 64 -25.60 1.94 -17.78
C ASN A 64 -26.46 2.86 -16.88
N GLY A 65 -27.30 2.29 -16.02
CA GLY A 65 -28.20 3.02 -15.12
C GLY A 65 -29.04 2.08 -14.23
N TYR A 66 -29.89 2.65 -13.38
CA TYR A 66 -30.74 1.90 -12.45
C TYR A 66 -32.07 1.48 -13.10
N TYR A 67 -32.30 0.18 -13.18
CA TYR A 67 -33.46 -0.41 -13.85
C TYR A 67 -34.26 -1.35 -12.93
N LYS A 68 -35.58 -1.38 -13.13
CA LYS A 68 -36.48 -2.34 -12.47
C LYS A 68 -36.18 -3.77 -12.94
N ASN A 69 -36.49 -4.77 -12.10
CA ASN A 69 -36.14 -6.18 -12.34
C ASN A 69 -36.49 -6.68 -13.76
N GLN A 70 -37.74 -6.46 -14.20
CA GLN A 70 -38.20 -6.88 -15.51
C GLN A 70 -37.40 -6.29 -16.68
N ALA A 71 -36.91 -5.05 -16.57
CA ALA A 71 -36.14 -4.40 -17.63
C ALA A 71 -34.74 -5.02 -17.76
N ARG A 72 -34.07 -5.30 -16.64
CA ARG A 72 -32.75 -5.95 -16.61
C ARG A 72 -32.80 -7.38 -17.13
N ILE A 73 -33.82 -8.14 -16.72
CA ILE A 73 -34.15 -9.45 -17.28
C ILE A 73 -34.34 -9.32 -18.79
N ASN A 74 -35.19 -8.41 -19.28
CA ASN A 74 -35.41 -8.25 -20.72
C ASN A 74 -34.12 -7.93 -21.50
N TYR A 75 -33.19 -7.12 -20.96
CA TYR A 75 -31.90 -6.84 -21.59
C TYR A 75 -31.00 -8.08 -21.68
N ILE A 76 -30.90 -8.85 -20.59
CA ILE A 76 -30.13 -10.11 -20.56
C ILE A 76 -30.72 -11.14 -21.53
N ASN A 77 -32.05 -11.32 -21.51
CA ASN A 77 -32.78 -12.21 -22.42
C ASN A 77 -32.54 -11.81 -23.88
N THR A 78 -32.61 -10.52 -24.21
CA THR A 78 -32.41 -10.02 -25.59
C THR A 78 -30.99 -10.28 -26.07
N ALA A 79 -29.98 -10.08 -25.22
CA ALA A 79 -28.59 -10.37 -25.56
C ALA A 79 -28.32 -11.86 -25.77
N LEU A 80 -28.70 -12.72 -24.82
CA LEU A 80 -28.33 -14.15 -24.84
C LEU A 80 -29.19 -14.99 -25.79
N ASN A 81 -30.47 -14.66 -25.97
CA ASN A 81 -31.31 -15.34 -26.95
C ASN A 81 -30.88 -15.00 -28.39
N ALA A 82 -30.36 -13.79 -28.63
CA ALA A 82 -29.80 -13.40 -29.93
C ALA A 82 -28.46 -14.08 -30.24
N SER A 83 -27.72 -14.54 -29.23
CA SER A 83 -26.48 -15.32 -29.39
C SER A 83 -26.69 -16.83 -29.36
N GLY A 84 -27.94 -17.32 -29.44
CA GLY A 84 -28.25 -18.76 -29.53
C GLY A 84 -27.97 -19.60 -28.26
N ILE A 85 -27.57 -18.99 -27.14
CA ILE A 85 -27.19 -19.73 -25.93
C ILE A 85 -28.43 -20.14 -25.14
N SER A 86 -28.45 -21.39 -24.70
CA SER A 86 -29.65 -22.03 -24.14
C SER A 86 -29.58 -22.27 -22.63
N ASN A 87 -28.41 -22.57 -22.06
CA ASN A 87 -28.24 -22.82 -20.63
C ASN A 87 -27.61 -21.60 -19.93
N TRP A 88 -28.45 -20.64 -19.59
CA TRP A 88 -28.12 -19.52 -18.73
C TRP A 88 -29.22 -19.28 -17.68
N LYS A 89 -28.86 -18.70 -16.52
CA LYS A 89 -29.82 -18.31 -15.48
C LYS A 89 -29.39 -17.01 -14.78
N ILE A 90 -30.32 -16.11 -14.51
CA ILE A 90 -30.11 -14.97 -13.60
C ILE A 90 -30.23 -15.46 -12.14
N ILE A 91 -29.28 -15.10 -11.28
CA ILE A 91 -29.34 -15.36 -9.84
C ILE A 91 -30.31 -14.36 -9.20
N GLU A 92 -31.33 -14.89 -8.53
CA GLU A 92 -32.32 -14.07 -7.83
C GLU A 92 -31.73 -13.47 -6.54
N ARG A 93 -32.04 -12.20 -6.30
CA ARG A 93 -31.50 -11.41 -5.17
C ARG A 93 -32.45 -11.54 -3.97
N GLU A 94 -32.24 -12.55 -3.12
CA GLU A 94 -33.01 -12.74 -1.86
C GLU A 94 -32.54 -11.80 -0.72
N ASN A 95 -32.55 -10.47 -0.94
CA ASN A 95 -32.05 -9.50 0.03
C ASN A 95 -32.85 -8.16 0.02
N PRO A 96 -32.66 -7.25 1.00
CA PRO A 96 -33.44 -6.01 1.10
C PRO A 96 -33.29 -5.00 -0.05
N ALA A 97 -32.40 -5.24 -1.03
CA ALA A 97 -32.25 -4.40 -2.23
C ALA A 97 -33.05 -4.95 -3.45
N SER A 98 -33.77 -6.07 -3.29
CA SER A 98 -34.53 -6.72 -4.38
C SER A 98 -35.74 -5.91 -4.86
N ASP A 99 -36.45 -5.27 -3.92
CA ASP A 99 -37.62 -4.41 -4.17
C ASP A 99 -37.28 -3.13 -4.95
N TYR A 100 -35.99 -2.80 -5.07
CA TYR A 100 -35.49 -1.55 -5.62
C TYR A 100 -34.91 -1.75 -7.03
N PRO A 101 -34.88 -0.68 -7.86
CA PRO A 101 -34.04 -0.66 -9.06
C PRO A 101 -32.58 -1.01 -8.73
N SER A 102 -31.91 -1.69 -9.65
CA SER A 102 -30.49 -2.04 -9.56
C SER A 102 -29.77 -1.63 -10.84
N ASP A 103 -28.48 -1.34 -10.73
CA ASP A 103 -27.55 -1.14 -11.83
C ASP A 103 -26.82 -2.43 -12.25
N PHE A 104 -27.10 -3.57 -11.61
CA PHE A 104 -26.54 -4.86 -12.00
C PHE A 104 -27.48 -6.05 -11.73
N ASP A 105 -27.18 -7.20 -12.35
CA ASP A 105 -27.60 -8.55 -11.95
C ASP A 105 -26.41 -9.52 -12.07
N VAL A 106 -26.56 -10.75 -11.56
CA VAL A 106 -25.59 -11.84 -11.74
C VAL A 106 -26.18 -12.92 -12.64
N VAL A 107 -25.44 -13.35 -13.66
CA VAL A 107 -25.82 -14.38 -14.64
C VAL A 107 -24.89 -15.58 -14.53
N ILE A 108 -25.45 -16.78 -14.51
CA ILE A 108 -24.75 -18.06 -14.66
C ILE A 108 -24.73 -18.43 -16.16
N LEU A 109 -23.56 -18.74 -16.71
CA LEU A 109 -23.35 -19.21 -18.08
C LEU A 109 -22.60 -20.56 -18.07
N THR A 110 -23.26 -21.65 -18.48
CA THR A 110 -22.70 -23.03 -18.38
C THR A 110 -22.27 -23.69 -19.70
N ASP A 111 -22.68 -23.16 -20.85
CA ASP A 111 -22.44 -23.77 -22.16
C ASP A 111 -20.98 -23.64 -22.65
N THR A 112 -20.62 -24.45 -23.66
CA THR A 112 -19.32 -24.38 -24.38
C THR A 112 -19.05 -23.00 -24.97
N ASP A 113 -20.09 -22.36 -25.49
CA ASP A 113 -20.03 -21.14 -26.31
C ASP A 113 -20.12 -19.87 -25.45
N LYS A 114 -19.74 -20.02 -24.17
CA LYS A 114 -19.66 -18.99 -23.13
C LYS A 114 -18.96 -17.69 -23.55
N LEU A 115 -17.99 -17.76 -24.46
CA LEU A 115 -17.34 -16.57 -25.02
C LEU A 115 -18.32 -15.72 -25.85
N GLU A 116 -19.19 -16.35 -26.63
CA GLU A 116 -20.19 -15.66 -27.45
C GLU A 116 -21.23 -14.96 -26.58
N GLY A 117 -21.67 -15.59 -25.49
CA GLY A 117 -22.60 -14.99 -24.52
C GLY A 117 -22.01 -13.80 -23.78
N LEU A 118 -20.74 -13.87 -23.41
CA LEU A 118 -20.01 -12.74 -22.84
C LEU A 118 -19.84 -11.60 -23.86
N ASN A 119 -19.60 -11.92 -25.13
CA ASN A 119 -19.52 -10.92 -26.20
C ASN A 119 -20.89 -10.28 -26.49
N ALA A 120 -21.97 -11.06 -26.50
CA ALA A 120 -23.34 -10.57 -26.73
C ALA A 120 -23.86 -9.71 -25.57
N LEU A 121 -23.54 -10.06 -24.32
CA LEU A 121 -23.84 -9.22 -23.16
C LEU A 121 -23.02 -7.91 -23.20
N ASN A 122 -21.72 -7.96 -23.52
CA ASN A 122 -20.89 -6.74 -23.60
C ASN A 122 -21.23 -5.83 -24.80
N SER A 123 -21.84 -6.34 -25.88
CA SER A 123 -22.26 -5.54 -27.04
C SER A 123 -23.67 -4.96 -26.90
N HIS A 124 -24.46 -5.38 -25.92
CA HIS A 124 -25.81 -4.89 -25.70
C HIS A 124 -25.81 -3.44 -25.15
N PRO A 125 -26.50 -2.47 -25.79
CA PRO A 125 -26.31 -1.03 -25.53
C PRO A 125 -26.75 -0.54 -24.14
N ALA A 126 -27.52 -1.34 -23.39
CA ALA A 126 -27.85 -1.04 -21.98
C ALA A 126 -26.81 -1.57 -20.97
N VAL A 127 -25.89 -2.44 -21.40
CA VAL A 127 -24.84 -3.02 -20.55
C VAL A 127 -23.62 -2.09 -20.57
N LYS A 128 -23.15 -1.70 -19.39
CA LYS A 128 -21.92 -0.91 -19.19
C LYS A 128 -20.68 -1.80 -19.33
N ARG A 129 -20.74 -3.01 -18.76
CA ARG A 129 -19.63 -3.97 -18.67
C ARG A 129 -20.11 -5.31 -18.11
N VAL A 130 -19.54 -6.42 -18.57
CA VAL A 130 -19.62 -7.72 -17.90
C VAL A 130 -18.29 -8.06 -17.22
N THR A 131 -18.33 -8.48 -15.97
CA THR A 131 -17.16 -8.96 -15.21
C THR A 131 -17.48 -10.27 -14.52
N ALA A 132 -16.51 -11.16 -14.39
CA ALA A 132 -16.71 -12.37 -13.58
C ALA A 132 -16.98 -11.99 -12.12
N GLN A 133 -18.01 -12.59 -11.53
CA GLN A 133 -18.35 -12.42 -10.11
C GLN A 133 -17.15 -12.80 -9.24
N ARG A 134 -16.96 -12.10 -8.11
CA ARG A 134 -16.02 -12.54 -7.08
C ARG A 134 -16.68 -12.92 -5.76
N MET A 135 -16.08 -13.88 -5.07
CA MET A 135 -16.32 -14.28 -3.68
C MET A 135 -15.07 -13.90 -2.88
N VAL A 136 -15.21 -13.14 -1.80
CA VAL A 136 -14.08 -12.76 -0.92
C VAL A 136 -14.02 -13.72 0.26
N SER A 137 -12.81 -14.10 0.68
CA SER A 137 -12.55 -14.77 1.96
C SER A 137 -11.67 -13.87 2.84
N ARG A 138 -11.92 -13.86 4.15
CA ARG A 138 -11.16 -13.09 5.14
C ARG A 138 -10.91 -13.94 6.38
N THR A 139 -9.67 -14.23 6.76
CA THR A 139 -9.40 -14.96 8.01
C THR A 139 -9.07 -13.99 9.15
N LEU A 140 -10.07 -13.60 9.95
CA LEU A 140 -9.81 -13.01 11.26
C LEU A 140 -9.18 -14.07 12.19
N LYS A 141 -7.96 -13.83 12.66
CA LYS A 141 -7.34 -14.59 13.76
C LYS A 141 -7.14 -13.65 14.96
N PHE A 142 -7.57 -14.08 16.14
CA PHE A 142 -7.37 -13.36 17.39
C PHE A 142 -6.19 -13.97 18.16
N ILE A 143 -5.01 -13.38 18.02
CA ILE A 143 -3.77 -13.91 18.59
C ILE A 143 -3.54 -13.30 19.97
N ASN A 144 -3.44 -14.15 21.00
CA ASN A 144 -3.04 -13.72 22.34
C ASN A 144 -1.50 -13.56 22.42
N PRO A 145 -0.99 -12.44 22.96
CA PRO A 145 0.45 -12.10 22.87
C PRO A 145 1.37 -13.02 23.66
N GLU A 146 0.85 -13.77 24.65
CA GLU A 146 1.64 -14.69 25.49
C GLU A 146 2.22 -15.89 24.71
N TYR A 147 1.72 -16.19 23.50
CA TYR A 147 2.16 -17.35 22.70
C TYR A 147 3.15 -17.04 21.57
N VAL A 148 3.55 -15.78 21.37
CA VAL A 148 4.44 -15.41 20.25
C VAL A 148 5.92 -15.64 20.57
N ARG A 149 6.34 -16.91 20.65
CA ARG A 149 7.76 -17.30 20.68
C ARG A 149 8.42 -17.08 19.32
N TYR A 150 8.87 -15.85 19.05
CA TYR A 150 9.71 -15.56 17.89
C TYR A 150 11.05 -16.30 17.96
N GLY A 151 11.20 -17.35 17.15
CA GLY A 151 12.42 -18.14 17.00
C GLY A 151 13.51 -17.45 16.18
N ARG A 152 14.05 -16.30 16.62
CA ARG A 152 15.31 -15.76 16.10
C ARG A 152 16.37 -15.70 17.21
N LYS A 153 17.45 -16.46 17.04
CA LYS A 153 18.63 -16.37 17.92
C LYS A 153 19.32 -15.02 17.67
N SER A 154 19.46 -14.22 18.72
CA SER A 154 20.18 -12.94 18.65
C SER A 154 21.68 -13.18 18.45
N LEU A 155 22.19 -12.96 17.23
CA LEU A 155 23.63 -12.76 17.01
C LEU A 155 24.00 -11.32 17.35
N ASN A 156 24.97 -11.15 18.25
CA ASN A 156 25.50 -9.84 18.61
C ASN A 156 26.34 -9.28 17.46
N SER A 157 25.82 -8.30 16.73
CA SER A 157 26.66 -7.36 15.97
C SER A 157 26.68 -6.01 16.70
N LYS A 158 27.88 -5.52 17.00
CA LYS A 158 28.09 -4.19 17.59
C LYS A 158 28.37 -3.20 16.47
N ASN A 159 27.52 -2.20 16.27
CA ASN A 159 27.94 -0.88 15.79
C ASN A 159 26.90 0.20 16.20
N PRO A 160 27.30 1.48 16.22
CA PRO A 160 26.69 2.45 17.15
C PRO A 160 25.38 3.08 16.66
N PHE A 161 24.45 3.22 17.60
CA PHE A 161 23.25 4.05 17.43
C PHE A 161 23.61 5.54 17.36
N TRP A 162 22.94 6.27 16.45
CA TRP A 162 22.84 7.73 16.55
C TRP A 162 22.11 8.12 17.84
N GLN A 163 22.85 8.68 18.80
CA GLN A 163 22.29 9.14 20.07
C GLN A 163 21.55 10.46 19.91
N ALA A 164 20.22 10.41 19.82
CA ALA A 164 19.37 11.57 20.12
C ALA A 164 19.47 11.89 21.62
N THR A 165 20.34 12.83 22.00
CA THR A 165 20.70 13.15 23.39
C THR A 165 19.66 13.99 24.15
N GLY A 166 18.39 13.55 24.13
CA GLY A 166 17.29 14.12 24.91
C GLY A 166 17.15 13.48 26.30
N ARG A 167 17.52 14.19 27.37
CA ARG A 167 17.42 13.71 28.77
C ARG A 167 15.97 13.67 29.29
N HIS A 168 15.34 12.49 29.30
CA HIS A 168 14.05 12.26 30.01
C HIS A 168 14.02 10.97 30.86
N THR A 169 15.03 10.79 31.73
CA THR A 169 15.13 9.67 32.67
C THR A 169 14.53 9.97 34.06
N SER A 170 13.20 10.02 34.23
CA SER A 170 12.55 9.90 35.57
C SER A 170 11.00 9.79 35.63
N ARG A 171 10.31 9.13 34.67
CA ARG A 171 8.85 8.87 34.79
C ARG A 171 8.41 7.45 34.38
N ARG A 172 9.09 6.42 34.91
CA ARG A 172 8.73 4.99 34.69
C ARG A 172 8.10 4.33 35.92
N LEU A 173 7.22 5.04 36.63
CA LEU A 173 6.51 4.53 37.82
C LEU A 173 5.12 5.16 37.99
N LEU A 174 4.32 5.18 36.92
CA LEU A 174 2.87 5.31 36.99
C LEU A 174 2.25 4.08 36.33
N ARG A 175 1.35 3.39 37.03
CA ARG A 175 0.56 2.29 36.46
C ARG A 175 -0.27 2.84 35.29
N ALA A 176 -0.33 2.10 34.19
CA ALA A 176 -1.15 2.47 33.04
C ALA A 176 -2.64 2.36 33.40
N VAL A 177 -3.23 3.44 33.89
CA VAL A 177 -4.69 3.59 33.99
C VAL A 177 -5.27 3.36 32.59
N PRO A 178 -6.20 2.41 32.38
CA PRO A 178 -6.73 2.11 31.05
C PRO A 178 -7.46 3.33 30.47
N ARG A 179 -6.77 4.10 29.62
CA ARG A 179 -7.30 5.34 29.08
C ARG A 179 -8.37 5.05 28.03
N GLN A 180 -9.59 5.49 28.27
CA GLN A 180 -10.67 5.33 27.31
C GLN A 180 -10.41 6.23 26.09
N ILE A 181 -10.40 5.63 24.90
CA ILE A 181 -9.99 6.26 23.65
C ILE A 181 -10.74 7.56 23.32
N THR A 182 -12.04 7.61 23.66
CA THR A 182 -12.90 8.80 23.51
C THR A 182 -12.38 9.98 24.34
N THR A 183 -11.96 9.77 25.58
CA THR A 183 -11.36 10.82 26.44
C THR A 183 -9.97 11.24 25.94
N VAL A 184 -9.15 10.30 25.43
CA VAL A 184 -7.81 10.65 24.88
C VAL A 184 -7.91 11.49 23.61
N LEU A 185 -9.02 11.36 22.88
CA LEU A 185 -9.34 12.15 21.69
C LEU A 185 -10.39 13.26 21.97
N GLN A 186 -10.65 13.58 23.24
CA GLN A 186 -11.48 14.72 23.69
C GLN A 186 -12.95 14.71 23.23
N ALA A 187 -13.54 13.52 22.99
CA ALA A 187 -14.94 13.38 22.58
C ALA A 187 -15.93 13.83 23.67
N ASP A 188 -15.54 13.71 24.94
CA ASP A 188 -16.24 14.22 26.11
C ASP A 188 -16.48 15.74 26.06
N SER A 189 -15.54 16.49 25.49
CA SER A 189 -15.71 17.94 25.28
C SER A 189 -16.84 18.25 24.30
N LEU A 190 -17.05 17.42 23.28
CA LEU A 190 -18.18 17.56 22.34
C LEU A 190 -19.49 17.03 22.94
N TRP A 191 -19.45 15.93 23.71
CA TRP A 191 -20.63 15.42 24.42
C TRP A 191 -21.21 16.47 25.39
N ASN A 192 -20.35 17.22 26.09
CA ASN A 192 -20.74 18.33 26.96
C ASN A 192 -21.38 19.51 26.20
N MET A 193 -21.12 19.64 24.88
CA MET A 193 -21.81 20.58 23.98
C MET A 193 -23.13 20.02 23.43
N GLY A 194 -23.59 18.85 23.88
CA GLY A 194 -24.77 18.16 23.36
C GLY A 194 -24.57 17.46 22.01
N ILE A 195 -23.33 17.40 21.52
CA ILE A 195 -22.96 16.77 20.25
C ILE A 195 -22.67 15.29 20.53
N THR A 196 -23.57 14.37 20.17
CA THR A 196 -23.48 12.95 20.57
C THR A 196 -23.67 11.93 19.42
N GLY A 197 -23.61 12.37 18.17
CA GLY A 197 -23.92 11.55 16.99
C GLY A 197 -25.40 11.59 16.56
N LYS A 198 -26.26 12.21 17.37
CA LYS A 198 -27.72 12.32 17.13
C LYS A 198 -28.03 12.85 15.73
N GLY A 199 -28.87 12.12 14.98
CA GLY A 199 -29.32 12.50 13.63
C GLY A 199 -28.41 12.04 12.48
N ILE A 200 -27.27 11.40 12.78
CA ILE A 200 -26.38 10.82 11.78
C ILE A 200 -26.61 9.31 11.70
N LYS A 201 -26.77 8.79 10.46
CA LYS A 201 -26.85 7.36 10.16
C LYS A 201 -25.46 6.81 9.83
N VAL A 202 -25.06 5.76 10.55
CA VAL A 202 -23.78 5.07 10.33
C VAL A 202 -24.03 3.65 9.86
N ALA A 203 -23.54 3.32 8.67
CA ALA A 203 -23.49 1.95 8.20
C ALA A 203 -22.18 1.26 8.63
N ILE A 204 -22.29 0.03 9.09
CA ILE A 204 -21.16 -0.82 9.50
C ILE A 204 -21.23 -2.10 8.67
N PHE A 205 -20.26 -2.27 7.78
CA PHE A 205 -20.13 -3.40 6.86
C PHE A 205 -19.14 -4.40 7.47
N ASP A 206 -19.64 -5.45 8.14
CA ASP A 206 -18.82 -6.44 8.83
C ASP A 206 -19.59 -7.76 9.09
N THR A 207 -19.24 -8.50 10.15
CA THR A 207 -19.88 -9.76 10.59
C THR A 207 -21.25 -9.56 11.24
N GLY A 208 -21.74 -8.33 11.39
CA GLY A 208 -23.03 -8.03 12.02
C GLY A 208 -22.90 -7.48 13.45
N LEU A 209 -23.95 -7.65 14.27
CA LEU A 209 -24.01 -7.18 15.65
C LEU A 209 -24.88 -8.12 16.50
N SER A 210 -24.48 -8.39 17.75
CA SER A 210 -25.25 -9.17 18.73
C SER A 210 -26.59 -8.51 19.09
N LYS A 211 -27.70 -9.26 18.96
CA LYS A 211 -29.11 -8.78 19.08
C LYS A 211 -29.45 -8.02 20.37
N THR A 212 -28.87 -8.41 21.51
CA THR A 212 -29.30 -7.96 22.86
C THR A 212 -28.19 -7.23 23.62
N HIS A 213 -27.15 -6.76 22.91
CA HIS A 213 -25.97 -6.19 23.54
C HIS A 213 -26.28 -4.86 24.27
N PRO A 214 -26.08 -4.76 25.61
CA PRO A 214 -26.59 -3.67 26.44
C PRO A 214 -25.84 -2.33 26.32
N HIS A 215 -25.08 -2.14 25.24
CA HIS A 215 -24.25 -0.95 25.01
C HIS A 215 -24.89 0.03 24.02
N PHE A 216 -25.84 -0.42 23.18
CA PHE A 216 -26.33 0.32 22.03
C PHE A 216 -27.77 0.80 22.24
N ARG A 217 -28.01 2.11 22.11
CA ARG A 217 -29.35 2.72 22.28
C ARG A 217 -30.22 2.68 21.03
N LYS A 218 -29.59 2.73 19.84
CA LYS A 218 -30.27 3.05 18.57
C LYS A 218 -29.77 2.18 17.41
N ILE A 219 -29.97 0.88 17.55
CA ILE A 219 -29.88 -0.04 16.41
C ILE A 219 -31.11 0.22 15.54
N LYS A 220 -30.92 0.89 14.40
CA LYS A 220 -32.00 1.34 13.51
C LYS A 220 -32.46 0.23 12.58
N GLU A 221 -31.51 -0.48 11.98
CA GLU A 221 -31.76 -1.73 11.25
C GLU A 221 -30.56 -2.67 11.34
N ARG A 222 -30.83 -3.97 11.19
CA ARG A 222 -29.83 -5.03 11.02
C ARG A 222 -30.21 -5.77 9.75
N THR A 223 -29.38 -5.73 8.73
CA THR A 223 -29.58 -6.41 7.46
C THR A 223 -28.51 -7.48 7.28
N ASN A 224 -28.85 -8.49 6.49
CA ASN A 224 -27.92 -9.54 6.08
C ASN A 224 -27.94 -9.63 4.56
N TRP A 225 -26.76 -9.65 3.97
CA TRP A 225 -26.52 -9.70 2.53
C TRP A 225 -25.97 -11.06 2.10
N THR A 226 -25.72 -11.95 3.07
CA THR A 226 -25.17 -13.30 2.85
C THR A 226 -26.28 -14.34 2.69
N ASN A 227 -25.93 -15.53 2.22
CA ASN A 227 -26.83 -16.68 2.15
C ASN A 227 -27.15 -17.34 3.52
N GLU A 228 -26.49 -16.96 4.61
CA GLU A 228 -26.79 -17.48 5.95
C GLU A 228 -28.01 -16.76 6.56
N LYS A 229 -28.98 -17.52 7.09
CA LYS A 229 -30.24 -16.99 7.63
C LYS A 229 -30.09 -16.43 9.06
N THR A 230 -29.13 -15.52 9.26
CA THR A 230 -28.87 -14.85 10.54
C THR A 230 -28.46 -13.38 10.38
N TYR A 231 -28.74 -12.57 11.39
CA TYR A 231 -28.28 -11.18 11.53
C TYR A 231 -27.25 -11.02 12.67
N ASP A 232 -27.05 -12.06 13.47
CA ASP A 232 -26.18 -12.04 14.65
C ASP A 232 -24.72 -12.19 14.26
N ASP A 233 -23.87 -11.48 14.99
CA ASP A 233 -22.43 -11.57 14.86
C ASP A 233 -21.96 -12.93 15.41
N GLY A 234 -21.31 -13.75 14.57
CA GLY A 234 -20.75 -15.03 14.99
C GLY A 234 -19.31 -14.95 15.51
N LEU A 235 -18.62 -13.82 15.28
CA LEU A 235 -17.16 -13.70 15.45
C LEU A 235 -16.75 -12.59 16.42
N GLY A 236 -17.61 -11.58 16.61
CA GLY A 236 -17.44 -10.48 17.55
C GLY A 236 -16.75 -9.23 16.99
N HIS A 237 -16.25 -9.29 15.75
CA HIS A 237 -15.55 -8.17 15.12
C HIS A 237 -16.50 -7.02 14.81
N GLY A 238 -17.63 -7.26 14.12
CA GLY A 238 -18.65 -6.25 13.87
C GLY A 238 -19.24 -5.65 15.15
N THR A 239 -19.42 -6.46 16.20
CA THR A 239 -19.85 -5.98 17.52
C THR A 239 -18.84 -5.05 18.18
N PHE A 240 -17.54 -5.37 18.09
CA PHE A 240 -16.46 -4.51 18.59
C PHE A 240 -16.37 -3.20 17.79
N VAL A 241 -16.41 -3.28 16.46
CA VAL A 241 -16.40 -2.14 15.52
C VAL A 241 -17.56 -1.18 15.81
N ALA A 242 -18.78 -1.71 15.98
CA ALA A 242 -19.94 -0.93 16.42
C ALA A 242 -19.75 -0.33 17.82
N GLY A 243 -19.11 -1.06 18.74
CA GLY A 243 -18.76 -0.59 20.08
C GLY A 243 -17.89 0.67 20.06
N VAL A 244 -16.81 0.67 19.28
CA VAL A 244 -15.92 1.83 19.13
C VAL A 244 -16.63 3.03 18.50
N ILE A 245 -17.59 2.80 17.59
CA ILE A 245 -18.38 3.86 16.96
C ILE A 245 -19.41 4.45 17.94
N ALA A 246 -20.21 3.62 18.63
CA ALA A 246 -21.42 4.07 19.34
C ALA A 246 -21.78 3.28 20.62
N SER A 247 -20.83 2.67 21.33
CA SER A 247 -21.10 2.18 22.69
C SER A 247 -21.49 3.36 23.62
N SER A 248 -22.57 3.19 24.36
CA SER A 248 -23.16 4.20 25.24
C SER A 248 -23.18 3.82 26.73
N LYS A 249 -22.67 2.62 27.05
CA LYS A 249 -22.46 2.07 28.39
C LYS A 249 -21.22 1.19 28.31
N GLU A 250 -20.21 1.47 29.15
CA GLU A 250 -18.90 0.79 29.16
C GLU A 250 -18.11 0.92 27.84
N CYS A 251 -16.77 1.08 27.92
CA CYS A 251 -15.89 1.29 26.76
C CYS A 251 -16.50 2.21 25.67
N LEU A 252 -16.88 3.43 26.07
CA LEU A 252 -17.77 4.31 25.28
C LEU A 252 -17.18 4.62 23.90
N GLY A 253 -18.03 4.46 22.88
CA GLY A 253 -17.76 4.88 21.51
C GLY A 253 -18.06 6.36 21.31
N PHE A 254 -17.60 6.91 20.19
CA PHE A 254 -17.63 8.36 19.95
C PHE A 254 -19.03 8.95 19.79
N ALA A 255 -19.97 8.23 19.18
CA ALA A 255 -21.27 8.74 18.73
C ALA A 255 -22.45 7.92 19.30
N PRO A 256 -22.65 7.88 20.64
CA PRO A 256 -23.57 6.95 21.32
C PRO A 256 -25.06 7.13 20.99
N ASP A 257 -25.46 8.27 20.42
CA ASP A 257 -26.85 8.55 20.03
C ASP A 257 -27.06 8.60 18.51
N SER A 258 -26.09 8.11 17.71
CA SER A 258 -26.24 7.91 16.25
C SER A 258 -27.22 6.79 15.90
N GLU A 259 -27.72 6.76 14.67
CA GLU A 259 -28.54 5.66 14.14
C GLU A 259 -27.64 4.60 13.50
N LEU A 260 -27.57 3.40 14.10
CA LEU A 260 -26.75 2.30 13.61
C LEU A 260 -27.49 1.46 12.57
N HIS A 261 -26.89 1.34 11.39
CA HIS A 261 -27.31 0.49 10.28
C HIS A 261 -26.30 -0.65 10.12
N ILE A 262 -26.59 -1.81 10.71
CA ILE A 262 -25.65 -2.93 10.76
C ILE A 262 -25.85 -3.84 9.54
N PHE A 263 -24.88 -3.86 8.63
CA PHE A 263 -24.96 -4.61 7.38
C PHE A 263 -24.02 -5.81 7.48
N ARG A 264 -24.57 -7.00 7.76
CA ARG A 264 -23.81 -8.25 7.74
C ARG A 264 -23.51 -8.63 6.29
N VAL A 265 -22.25 -8.47 5.89
CA VAL A 265 -21.76 -8.78 4.54
C VAL A 265 -20.79 -9.97 4.50
N PHE A 266 -20.41 -10.52 5.66
CA PHE A 266 -19.60 -11.74 5.78
C PHE A 266 -20.36 -12.85 6.51
N THR A 267 -20.20 -14.09 6.03
CA THR A 267 -20.70 -15.30 6.70
C THR A 267 -19.89 -15.63 7.96
N ASN A 268 -20.32 -16.61 8.75
CA ASN A 268 -19.54 -17.12 9.89
C ASN A 268 -18.25 -17.84 9.42
N ASN A 269 -18.28 -18.43 8.22
CA ASN A 269 -17.09 -18.93 7.53
C ASN A 269 -16.26 -17.80 6.88
N GLN A 270 -16.60 -16.54 7.14
CA GLN A 270 -15.90 -15.34 6.67
C GLN A 270 -15.79 -15.19 5.15
N VAL A 271 -16.82 -15.68 4.46
CA VAL A 271 -17.01 -15.52 3.01
C VAL A 271 -17.97 -14.37 2.72
N SER A 272 -17.68 -13.60 1.67
CA SER A 272 -18.54 -12.57 1.08
C SER A 272 -18.55 -12.71 -0.45
N TYR A 273 -19.34 -11.91 -1.16
CA TYR A 273 -19.35 -11.83 -2.64
C TYR A 273 -19.42 -10.36 -3.08
N THR A 274 -18.85 -10.04 -4.24
CA THR A 274 -18.91 -8.69 -4.84
C THR A 274 -20.36 -8.24 -4.99
N SER A 275 -21.25 -9.07 -5.52
CA SER A 275 -22.68 -8.74 -5.63
C SER A 275 -23.34 -8.40 -4.27
N TRP A 276 -22.90 -9.02 -3.17
CA TRP A 276 -23.41 -8.71 -1.83
C TRP A 276 -22.96 -7.33 -1.36
N PHE A 277 -21.72 -6.93 -1.67
CA PHE A 277 -21.27 -5.55 -1.47
C PHE A 277 -22.01 -4.55 -2.37
N LEU A 278 -22.21 -4.86 -3.65
CA LEU A 278 -22.94 -3.98 -4.57
C LEU A 278 -24.38 -3.75 -4.11
N ASP A 279 -25.09 -4.79 -3.69
CA ASP A 279 -26.45 -4.67 -3.13
C ASP A 279 -26.48 -3.90 -1.81
N ALA A 280 -25.54 -4.18 -0.91
CA ALA A 280 -25.40 -3.46 0.35
C ALA A 280 -25.09 -1.97 0.14
N PHE A 281 -24.22 -1.62 -0.81
CA PHE A 281 -23.91 -0.24 -1.18
C PHE A 281 -25.10 0.46 -1.86
N ASN A 282 -25.78 -0.20 -2.79
CA ASN A 282 -27.02 0.29 -3.41
C ASN A 282 -28.08 0.62 -2.34
N TYR A 283 -28.26 -0.27 -1.37
CA TYR A 283 -29.18 -0.04 -0.24
C TYR A 283 -28.70 1.06 0.71
N ALA A 284 -27.39 1.21 0.95
CA ALA A 284 -26.84 2.31 1.75
C ALA A 284 -27.11 3.68 1.10
N ILE A 285 -26.97 3.78 -0.23
CA ILE A 285 -27.33 4.96 -1.02
C ILE A 285 -28.83 5.27 -0.87
N LEU A 286 -29.70 4.27 -1.09
CA LEU A 286 -31.16 4.39 -0.99
C LEU A 286 -31.63 4.81 0.42
N LYS A 287 -30.99 4.30 1.48
CA LYS A 287 -31.26 4.69 2.88
C LYS A 287 -30.72 6.08 3.22
N LYS A 288 -29.90 6.70 2.36
CA LYS A 288 -29.18 7.95 2.60
C LYS A 288 -28.36 7.87 3.89
N ILE A 289 -27.48 6.87 3.95
CA ILE A 289 -26.46 6.73 5.00
C ILE A 289 -25.52 7.94 4.95
N ASN A 290 -25.06 8.43 6.11
CA ASN A 290 -24.18 9.59 6.17
C ASN A 290 -22.70 9.17 6.25
N VAL A 291 -22.40 8.10 6.99
CA VAL A 291 -21.06 7.58 7.24
C VAL A 291 -21.04 6.07 7.04
N LEU A 292 -20.05 5.54 6.33
CA LEU A 292 -19.86 4.10 6.15
C LEU A 292 -18.47 3.69 6.66
N ASN A 293 -18.45 2.80 7.65
CA ASN A 293 -17.22 2.17 8.12
C ASN A 293 -17.05 0.80 7.47
N LEU A 294 -15.95 0.64 6.73
CA LEU A 294 -15.48 -0.65 6.23
C LEU A 294 -14.16 -0.99 6.94
N SER A 295 -14.23 -1.74 8.05
CA SER A 295 -13.04 -2.21 8.80
C SER A 295 -12.33 -3.38 8.10
N ILE A 296 -12.29 -3.33 6.76
CA ILE A 296 -11.98 -4.43 5.87
C ILE A 296 -11.25 -3.87 4.65
N GLY A 297 -10.11 -4.47 4.33
CA GLY A 297 -9.40 -4.26 3.09
C GLY A 297 -8.67 -5.54 2.72
N GLY A 298 -8.37 -5.69 1.44
CA GLY A 298 -7.51 -6.74 0.91
C GLY A 298 -6.45 -6.15 0.00
N PRO A 299 -5.42 -6.92 -0.38
CA PRO A 299 -4.45 -6.48 -1.38
C PRO A 299 -5.20 -6.14 -2.67
N ASP A 300 -4.78 -5.07 -3.35
CA ASP A 300 -5.61 -4.38 -4.34
C ASP A 300 -6.17 -5.29 -5.46
N PHE A 301 -7.49 -5.22 -5.71
CA PHE A 301 -8.13 -6.05 -6.73
C PHE A 301 -8.70 -5.21 -7.88
N LYS A 302 -8.46 -5.71 -9.11
CA LYS A 302 -9.16 -5.36 -10.37
C LYS A 302 -10.67 -5.71 -10.36
N ASP A 303 -11.35 -5.61 -9.22
CA ASP A 303 -12.80 -5.75 -9.10
C ASP A 303 -13.48 -4.41 -9.40
N HIS A 304 -13.43 -4.01 -10.68
CA HIS A 304 -13.94 -2.71 -11.12
C HIS A 304 -15.40 -2.43 -10.71
N PRO A 305 -16.34 -3.40 -10.63
CA PRO A 305 -17.66 -3.17 -10.04
C PRO A 305 -17.61 -2.62 -8.61
N PHE A 306 -16.74 -3.15 -7.75
CA PHE A 306 -16.59 -2.71 -6.36
C PHE A 306 -16.03 -1.28 -6.30
N VAL A 307 -14.99 -0.97 -7.08
CA VAL A 307 -14.37 0.37 -7.13
C VAL A 307 -15.32 1.41 -7.73
N ASP A 308 -15.99 1.11 -8.85
CA ASP A 308 -17.05 1.95 -9.44
C ASP A 308 -18.12 2.29 -8.39
N LYS A 309 -18.52 1.30 -7.57
CA LYS A 309 -19.55 1.47 -6.53
C LYS A 309 -19.05 2.26 -5.31
N VAL A 310 -17.77 2.21 -4.96
CA VAL A 310 -17.15 3.08 -3.96
C VAL A 310 -17.16 4.55 -4.41
N TRP A 311 -16.84 4.82 -5.69
CA TRP A 311 -16.97 6.16 -6.26
C TRP A 311 -18.42 6.63 -6.30
N GLU A 312 -19.37 5.78 -6.68
CA GLU A 312 -20.78 6.15 -6.67
C GLU A 312 -21.34 6.39 -5.25
N LEU A 313 -20.96 5.56 -4.28
CA LEU A 313 -21.38 5.69 -2.89
C LEU A 313 -20.88 7.02 -2.29
N THR A 314 -19.62 7.36 -2.54
CA THR A 314 -19.09 8.68 -2.15
C THR A 314 -19.75 9.81 -2.94
N ALA A 315 -20.02 9.67 -4.24
CA ALA A 315 -20.78 10.66 -5.03
C ALA A 315 -22.16 10.97 -4.42
N ASN A 316 -22.84 9.96 -3.89
CA ASN A 316 -24.10 10.07 -3.13
C ASN A 316 -23.94 10.67 -1.71
N ARG A 317 -22.84 11.40 -1.46
CA ARG A 317 -22.45 12.08 -0.21
C ARG A 317 -22.19 11.16 0.99
N VAL A 318 -22.06 9.84 0.80
CA VAL A 318 -21.72 8.92 1.91
C VAL A 318 -20.23 9.06 2.23
N ILE A 319 -19.90 9.39 3.48
CA ILE A 319 -18.51 9.55 3.92
C ILE A 319 -17.94 8.17 4.26
N MET A 320 -17.04 7.65 3.42
CA MET A 320 -16.45 6.32 3.58
C MET A 320 -15.12 6.36 4.34
N VAL A 321 -15.01 5.52 5.37
CA VAL A 321 -13.81 5.34 6.20
C VAL A 321 -13.37 3.88 6.15
N SER A 322 -12.08 3.63 5.90
CA SER A 322 -11.54 2.28 5.75
C SER A 322 -10.15 2.10 6.36
N ALA A 323 -9.82 0.86 6.71
CA ALA A 323 -8.56 0.44 7.31
C ALA A 323 -7.46 0.26 6.26
N ILE A 324 -6.27 0.84 6.47
CA ILE A 324 -5.21 0.86 5.43
C ILE A 324 -4.51 -0.49 5.17
N GLY A 325 -4.66 -1.47 6.07
CA GLY A 325 -4.02 -2.79 6.00
C GLY A 325 -3.28 -3.16 7.29
N ASN A 326 -2.95 -4.44 7.47
CA ASN A 326 -2.30 -4.99 8.67
C ASN A 326 -0.90 -5.57 8.36
N ASP A 327 -0.38 -5.25 7.18
CA ASP A 327 0.68 -5.97 6.49
C ASP A 327 2.03 -5.22 6.61
N GLY A 328 2.08 -4.21 7.48
CA GLY A 328 3.30 -3.48 7.84
C GLY A 328 4.30 -4.32 8.66
N PRO A 329 5.59 -3.94 8.68
CA PRO A 329 6.08 -2.59 8.41
C PRO A 329 6.68 -2.36 7.01
N LEU A 330 6.53 -3.31 6.08
CA LEU A 330 7.00 -3.14 4.70
C LEU A 330 6.24 -2.03 3.98
N TYR A 331 6.85 -1.44 2.95
CA TYR A 331 6.29 -0.34 2.17
C TYR A 331 5.64 -0.87 0.90
N GLY A 332 4.57 -0.22 0.43
CA GLY A 332 3.72 -0.69 -0.68
C GLY A 332 2.54 -1.55 -0.21
N THR A 333 2.40 -1.77 1.10
CA THR A 333 1.49 -2.72 1.75
C THR A 333 0.03 -2.25 1.90
N LEU A 334 -0.39 -1.28 1.09
CA LEU A 334 -1.68 -0.60 1.25
C LEU A 334 -2.84 -1.38 0.62
N ASN A 335 -3.92 -1.55 1.38
CA ASN A 335 -5.08 -2.35 0.96
C ASN A 335 -6.23 -1.50 0.40
N ASN A 336 -6.93 -2.06 -0.59
CA ASN A 336 -8.12 -1.46 -1.21
C ASN A 336 -9.36 -1.68 -0.32
N PRO A 337 -10.28 -0.70 -0.19
CA PRO A 337 -10.36 0.60 -0.85
C PRO A 337 -9.76 1.77 -0.05
N ALA A 338 -8.97 1.52 1.00
CA ALA A 338 -8.41 2.57 1.84
C ALA A 338 -7.32 3.41 1.13
N ASP A 339 -6.82 2.93 -0.01
CA ASP A 339 -5.89 3.60 -0.93
C ASP A 339 -6.54 4.59 -1.92
N GLN A 340 -7.87 4.53 -2.08
CA GLN A 340 -8.64 5.36 -3.01
C GLN A 340 -8.64 6.85 -2.59
N MET A 341 -8.80 7.74 -3.58
CA MET A 341 -8.68 9.19 -3.34
C MET A 341 -9.84 9.74 -2.48
N ASP A 342 -11.09 9.32 -2.71
CA ASP A 342 -12.27 9.80 -2.00
C ASP A 342 -12.54 9.08 -0.65
N VAL A 343 -11.86 7.95 -0.40
CA VAL A 343 -11.96 7.19 0.86
C VAL A 343 -10.98 7.75 1.89
N ILE A 344 -11.43 7.83 3.15
CA ILE A 344 -10.57 8.17 4.30
C ILE A 344 -9.86 6.88 4.75
N GLY A 345 -8.61 6.70 4.34
CA GLY A 345 -7.76 5.55 4.68
C GLY A 345 -6.99 5.78 5.98
N VAL A 346 -7.14 4.87 6.94
CA VAL A 346 -6.72 5.05 8.33
C VAL A 346 -5.62 4.07 8.73
N GLY A 347 -4.47 4.60 9.16
CA GLY A 347 -3.39 3.83 9.78
C GLY A 347 -3.43 3.79 11.31
N GLY A 348 -2.70 2.86 11.91
CA GLY A 348 -2.74 2.57 13.35
C GLY A 348 -1.52 3.07 14.13
N ILE A 349 -1.75 3.68 15.29
CA ILE A 349 -0.74 3.99 16.32
C ILE A 349 -1.02 3.28 17.66
N ASN A 350 0.00 3.16 18.51
CA ASN A 350 -0.14 2.80 19.93
C ASN A 350 -0.42 4.03 20.81
N PHE A 351 -0.64 3.84 22.12
CA PHE A 351 -0.95 4.92 23.06
C PHE A 351 0.22 5.86 23.33
N GLU A 352 1.43 5.44 22.96
CA GLU A 352 2.70 6.16 22.99
C GLU A 352 2.92 7.05 21.74
N ASP A 353 1.91 7.17 20.86
CA ASP A 353 1.92 7.94 19.61
C ASP A 353 2.98 7.45 18.57
N GLN A 354 3.33 6.17 18.61
CA GLN A 354 4.21 5.49 17.63
C GLN A 354 3.37 4.73 16.60
N ILE A 355 3.81 4.69 15.33
CA ILE A 355 3.19 3.86 14.30
C ILE A 355 3.23 2.39 14.72
N ALA A 356 2.07 1.73 14.74
CA ALA A 356 1.97 0.31 15.05
C ALA A 356 2.71 -0.52 13.99
N LYS A 357 3.42 -1.58 14.40
CA LYS A 357 4.24 -2.39 13.46
C LYS A 357 3.41 -2.92 12.29
N PHE A 358 2.27 -3.52 12.59
CA PHE A 358 1.30 -4.02 11.61
C PHE A 358 0.71 -2.95 10.70
N SER A 359 0.78 -1.65 11.02
CA SER A 359 0.14 -0.64 10.15
C SER A 359 0.83 -0.62 8.79
N SER A 360 0.07 -1.02 7.77
CA SER A 360 0.45 -0.87 6.36
C SER A 360 0.80 0.57 6.02
N ARG A 361 1.72 0.74 5.07
CA ARG A 361 2.39 2.02 4.78
C ARG A 361 3.07 2.03 3.41
N GLY A 362 3.63 3.17 3.07
CA GLY A 362 4.29 3.44 1.80
C GLY A 362 3.41 4.30 0.88
N MET A 363 3.92 4.56 -0.30
CA MET A 363 3.17 5.24 -1.36
C MET A 363 2.25 4.25 -2.09
N THR A 364 1.20 4.74 -2.75
CA THR A 364 0.27 3.88 -3.49
C THR A 364 0.94 3.16 -4.66
N THR A 365 0.69 1.86 -4.80
CA THR A 365 1.40 1.03 -5.81
C THR A 365 0.95 1.31 -7.24
N TRP A 366 -0.23 1.90 -7.44
CA TRP A 366 -0.84 2.20 -8.74
C TRP A 366 0.07 3.01 -9.67
N GLU A 367 0.78 3.99 -9.14
CA GLU A 367 1.60 4.93 -9.91
C GLU A 367 3.10 4.58 -9.90
N LEU A 368 3.53 3.51 -9.23
CA LEU A 368 4.94 3.10 -9.14
C LEU A 368 5.60 2.81 -10.51
N PRO A 369 4.95 2.19 -11.50
CA PRO A 369 5.52 2.05 -12.85
C PRO A 369 5.74 3.38 -13.60
N GLN A 370 5.23 4.49 -13.06
CA GLN A 370 5.44 5.85 -13.55
C GLN A 370 6.39 6.65 -12.63
N GLY A 371 6.94 6.02 -11.57
CA GLY A 371 8.06 6.52 -10.76
C GLY A 371 7.78 6.77 -9.28
N TYR A 372 6.55 7.16 -8.89
CA TYR A 372 6.21 7.49 -7.49
C TYR A 372 4.70 7.41 -7.22
N GLY A 373 4.30 6.86 -6.06
CA GLY A 373 2.90 6.81 -5.60
C GLY A 373 2.40 8.07 -4.87
N ARG A 374 1.09 8.12 -4.61
CA ARG A 374 0.44 9.14 -3.76
C ARG A 374 0.65 8.86 -2.26
N ILE A 375 0.49 9.91 -1.46
CA ILE A 375 0.48 9.87 0.01
C ILE A 375 -0.71 9.07 0.56
N LYS A 376 -0.42 7.99 1.31
CA LYS A 376 -1.34 7.23 2.16
C LYS A 376 -0.58 6.71 3.40
N PRO A 377 -1.24 6.35 4.52
CA PRO A 377 -2.65 6.62 4.85
C PRO A 377 -2.96 8.13 4.85
N ASP A 378 -4.23 8.54 4.89
CA ASP A 378 -4.57 9.97 4.93
C ASP A 378 -4.27 10.57 6.32
N ILE A 379 -4.61 9.82 7.37
CA ILE A 379 -4.35 10.11 8.79
C ILE A 379 -4.10 8.80 9.56
N VAL A 380 -3.56 8.93 10.78
CA VAL A 380 -3.45 7.82 11.74
C VAL A 380 -4.24 8.07 13.02
N THR A 381 -4.64 7.00 13.70
CA THR A 381 -5.24 7.07 15.05
C THR A 381 -4.98 5.77 15.82
N TYR A 382 -5.38 5.74 17.09
CA TYR A 382 -5.15 4.59 17.96
C TYR A 382 -5.76 3.31 17.37
N GLY A 383 -4.89 2.35 17.09
CA GLY A 383 -5.23 1.02 16.55
C GLY A 383 -4.63 -0.13 17.33
N SER A 384 -3.73 0.12 18.31
CA SER A 384 -3.21 -0.91 19.21
C SER A 384 -3.90 -0.86 20.58
N ALA A 385 -4.25 -2.02 21.13
CA ALA A 385 -4.84 -2.19 22.47
C ALA A 385 -6.08 -1.31 22.76
N VAL A 386 -6.94 -1.08 21.76
CA VAL A 386 -8.16 -0.29 21.93
C VAL A 386 -9.25 -1.14 22.57
N LYS A 387 -9.93 -0.58 23.57
CA LYS A 387 -11.03 -1.23 24.29
C LYS A 387 -12.39 -0.91 23.64
N GLY A 388 -13.19 -1.93 23.35
CA GLY A 388 -14.50 -1.82 22.68
C GLY A 388 -15.43 -2.97 23.08
N SER A 389 -16.69 -2.96 22.61
CA SER A 389 -17.72 -3.94 23.01
C SER A 389 -17.34 -5.39 22.72
N HIS A 390 -17.60 -6.30 23.66
CA HIS A 390 -17.36 -7.73 23.52
C HIS A 390 -18.67 -8.48 23.21
N ILE A 391 -18.68 -9.38 22.22
CA ILE A 391 -19.87 -10.10 21.72
C ILE A 391 -20.86 -10.64 22.78
N LYS A 392 -20.37 -11.10 23.96
CA LYS A 392 -21.21 -11.61 25.07
C LYS A 392 -21.61 -10.54 26.11
N GLY A 393 -21.44 -9.25 25.80
CA GLY A 393 -21.49 -8.15 26.76
C GLY A 393 -20.13 -7.86 27.40
N GLY A 394 -20.02 -6.68 28.02
CA GLY A 394 -18.75 -6.14 28.54
C GLY A 394 -17.83 -5.65 27.41
N CYS A 395 -16.53 -5.62 27.68
CA CYS A 395 -15.53 -5.03 26.77
C CYS A 395 -14.35 -5.97 26.49
N ARG A 396 -13.89 -5.99 25.23
CA ARG A 396 -12.68 -6.67 24.74
C ARG A 396 -11.60 -5.62 24.42
N THR A 397 -10.36 -6.04 24.28
CA THR A 397 -9.23 -5.20 23.85
C THR A 397 -8.60 -5.81 22.59
N LEU A 398 -8.57 -5.07 21.49
CA LEU A 398 -8.07 -5.54 20.18
C LEU A 398 -7.00 -4.60 19.58
N SER A 399 -6.20 -5.14 18.65
CA SER A 399 -5.19 -4.40 17.88
C SER A 399 -5.26 -4.70 16.37
N GLY A 400 -5.32 -3.66 15.54
CA GLY A 400 -5.33 -3.72 14.07
C GLY A 400 -5.69 -2.36 13.43
N THR A 401 -5.52 -2.19 12.12
CA THR A 401 -6.06 -0.99 11.44
C THR A 401 -7.57 -1.07 11.24
N SER A 402 -8.13 -2.29 11.22
CA SER A 402 -9.57 -2.56 11.36
C SER A 402 -10.18 -2.01 12.66
N VAL A 403 -9.34 -1.79 13.68
CA VAL A 403 -9.66 -1.17 14.98
C VAL A 403 -9.45 0.36 14.94
N ALA A 404 -8.52 0.87 14.13
CA ALA A 404 -8.32 2.31 13.93
C ALA A 404 -9.40 2.97 13.05
N SER A 405 -9.89 2.27 12.02
CA SER A 405 -10.98 2.74 11.14
C SER A 405 -12.24 3.19 11.90
N PRO A 406 -12.83 2.40 12.84
CA PRO A 406 -14.04 2.80 13.56
C PRO A 406 -13.82 3.94 14.56
N VAL A 407 -12.58 4.21 14.98
CA VAL A 407 -12.24 5.41 15.77
C VAL A 407 -12.44 6.65 14.91
N VAL A 408 -11.98 6.61 13.65
CA VAL A 408 -12.22 7.71 12.69
C VAL A 408 -13.68 7.76 12.26
N ALA A 409 -14.35 6.65 12.00
CA ALA A 409 -15.77 6.65 11.62
C ALA A 409 -16.68 7.16 12.76
N GLY A 410 -16.38 6.78 14.01
CA GLY A 410 -17.03 7.32 15.20
C GLY A 410 -16.77 8.82 15.37
N ALA A 411 -15.52 9.26 15.19
CA ALA A 411 -15.16 10.67 15.20
C ALA A 411 -15.90 11.47 14.10
N VAL A 412 -15.91 10.99 12.86
CA VAL A 412 -16.63 11.59 11.72
C VAL A 412 -18.13 11.70 12.01
N THR A 413 -18.73 10.66 12.60
CA THR A 413 -20.14 10.65 13.00
C THR A 413 -20.44 11.72 14.05
N LEU A 414 -19.59 11.79 15.08
CA LEU A 414 -19.69 12.78 16.14
C LEU A 414 -19.54 14.21 15.59
N LEU A 415 -18.51 14.45 14.79
CA LEU A 415 -18.22 15.73 14.13
C LEU A 415 -19.39 16.18 13.25
N TYR A 416 -19.91 15.31 12.37
CA TYR A 416 -21.02 15.63 11.48
C TYR A 416 -22.28 15.99 12.29
N SER A 417 -22.57 15.29 13.40
CA SER A 417 -23.72 15.65 14.25
C SER A 417 -23.63 17.08 14.83
N GLY A 418 -22.41 17.57 15.08
CA GLY A 418 -22.16 18.93 15.56
C GLY A 418 -22.29 20.03 14.49
N VAL A 419 -22.28 19.65 13.20
CA VAL A 419 -22.40 20.58 12.05
C VAL A 419 -23.57 20.21 11.12
N LEU A 420 -24.57 19.48 11.61
CA LEU A 420 -25.79 19.11 10.87
C LEU A 420 -26.49 20.32 10.22
N HIS A 421 -26.45 21.47 10.88
CA HIS A 421 -26.98 22.74 10.38
C HIS A 421 -26.23 23.32 9.16
N ARG A 422 -25.11 22.70 8.75
CA ARG A 422 -24.29 23.04 7.57
C ARG A 422 -24.36 21.96 6.47
N GLY A 423 -25.34 21.04 6.52
CA GLY A 423 -25.37 19.80 5.73
C GLY A 423 -25.26 19.93 4.20
N ASP A 424 -25.60 21.09 3.62
CA ASP A 424 -25.41 21.35 2.18
C ASP A 424 -23.95 21.62 1.78
N VAL A 425 -23.13 21.99 2.75
CA VAL A 425 -21.69 22.21 2.59
C VAL A 425 -20.91 20.94 2.95
N ILE A 426 -21.38 20.17 3.95
CA ILE A 426 -20.67 18.97 4.44
C ILE A 426 -20.81 17.81 3.45
N ASN A 427 -19.67 17.37 2.94
CA ASN A 427 -19.49 16.33 1.92
C ASN A 427 -18.20 15.51 2.19
N PRO A 428 -17.97 14.36 1.51
CA PRO A 428 -16.79 13.52 1.71
C PRO A 428 -15.46 14.25 1.61
N ALA A 429 -15.25 15.12 0.61
CA ALA A 429 -14.04 15.95 0.53
C ALA A 429 -13.94 16.91 1.72
N SER A 430 -14.98 17.69 2.05
CA SER A 430 -14.90 18.65 3.17
C SER A 430 -14.56 17.99 4.52
N MET A 431 -15.09 16.78 4.78
CA MET A 431 -14.78 16.01 5.98
C MET A 431 -13.32 15.54 5.96
N LYS A 432 -12.90 14.93 4.84
CA LYS A 432 -11.52 14.47 4.63
C LYS A 432 -10.50 15.62 4.74
N GLN A 433 -10.79 16.76 4.12
CA GLN A 433 -10.03 18.01 4.22
C GLN A 433 -9.90 18.48 5.68
N ALA A 434 -10.99 18.51 6.45
CA ALA A 434 -10.95 18.93 7.84
C ALA A 434 -10.15 17.96 8.73
N LEU A 435 -10.26 16.65 8.51
CA LEU A 435 -9.44 15.66 9.21
C LEU A 435 -7.95 15.85 8.91
N MET A 436 -7.56 16.00 7.64
CA MET A 436 -6.16 16.16 7.23
C MET A 436 -5.58 17.51 7.70
N ALA A 437 -6.28 18.63 7.51
CA ALA A 437 -5.84 19.94 7.96
C ALA A 437 -5.87 20.12 9.50
N SER A 438 -6.68 19.31 10.21
CA SER A 438 -6.68 19.29 11.68
C SER A 438 -5.52 18.48 12.27
N ALA A 439 -5.08 17.42 11.60
CA ALA A 439 -4.18 16.40 12.12
C ALA A 439 -2.89 16.98 12.75
N ARG A 440 -2.39 16.29 13.78
CA ARG A 440 -1.12 16.61 14.45
C ARG A 440 -0.06 15.62 13.97
N ARG A 441 0.96 16.11 13.26
CA ARG A 441 2.12 15.31 12.89
C ARG A 441 2.81 14.68 14.11
N LEU A 442 3.25 13.45 13.90
CA LEU A 442 4.13 12.69 14.77
C LEU A 442 5.58 13.03 14.44
N PRO A 443 6.44 13.31 15.44
CA PRO A 443 7.84 13.63 15.20
C PRO A 443 8.62 12.39 14.76
N GLY A 444 9.55 12.56 13.82
CA GLY A 444 10.45 11.48 13.36
C GLY A 444 9.83 10.46 12.40
N VAL A 445 8.57 10.63 11.99
CA VAL A 445 7.82 9.71 11.12
C VAL A 445 7.57 10.37 9.76
N ASN A 446 7.68 9.62 8.64
CA ASN A 446 7.49 10.20 7.30
C ASN A 446 6.03 10.17 6.82
N MET A 447 5.71 10.99 5.81
CA MET A 447 4.34 11.18 5.33
C MET A 447 3.67 9.92 4.78
N PHE A 448 4.44 8.95 4.29
CA PHE A 448 3.93 7.65 3.83
C PHE A 448 3.69 6.63 4.96
N GLU A 449 3.92 7.02 6.22
CA GLU A 449 3.56 6.21 7.40
C GLU A 449 2.46 6.84 8.24
N GLN A 450 2.42 8.18 8.30
CA GLN A 450 1.47 8.93 9.13
C GLN A 450 0.41 9.73 8.34
N GLY A 451 0.57 9.90 7.04
CA GLY A 451 -0.22 10.85 6.25
C GLY A 451 -0.01 12.29 6.71
N HIS A 452 -1.11 12.97 7.02
CA HIS A 452 -1.10 14.29 7.66
C HIS A 452 -0.87 14.22 9.18
N GLY A 453 -0.89 13.03 9.76
CA GLY A 453 -0.59 12.75 11.16
C GLY A 453 -1.78 12.21 11.95
N LYS A 454 -1.70 12.35 13.28
CA LYS A 454 -2.69 11.85 14.22
C LYS A 454 -3.97 12.69 14.20
N LEU A 455 -5.12 12.02 14.20
CA LEU A 455 -6.46 12.61 14.37
C LEU A 455 -6.51 13.67 15.50
N ASN A 456 -7.08 14.83 15.22
CA ASN A 456 -7.34 15.90 16.18
C ASN A 456 -8.82 16.33 16.13
N LEU A 457 -9.63 15.72 16.99
CA LEU A 457 -11.10 15.86 16.98
C LEU A 457 -11.56 17.31 17.16
N MET A 458 -11.07 18.01 18.19
CA MET A 458 -11.52 19.37 18.50
C MET A 458 -11.14 20.37 17.40
N LYS A 459 -9.94 20.26 16.83
CA LYS A 459 -9.55 21.10 15.69
C LYS A 459 -10.33 20.73 14.42
N ALA A 460 -10.64 19.46 14.18
CA ALA A 460 -11.53 19.06 13.07
C ALA A 460 -12.93 19.68 13.21
N TYR A 461 -13.50 19.70 14.42
CA TYR A 461 -14.79 20.34 14.69
C TYR A 461 -14.76 21.84 14.40
N GLN A 462 -13.75 22.55 14.92
CA GLN A 462 -13.57 23.99 14.67
C GLN A 462 -13.50 24.29 13.16
N ILE A 463 -12.74 23.48 12.40
CA ILE A 463 -12.65 23.61 10.94
C ILE A 463 -14.02 23.42 10.29
N LEU A 464 -14.74 22.33 10.58
CA LEU A 464 -16.03 22.03 9.96
C LEU A 464 -17.08 23.11 10.27
N ASN A 465 -17.02 23.72 11.46
CA ASN A 465 -17.96 24.76 11.87
C ASN A 465 -17.74 26.09 11.11
N SER A 466 -16.49 26.45 10.76
CA SER A 466 -16.20 27.62 9.91
C SER A 466 -16.11 27.30 8.41
N TYR A 467 -16.10 26.01 8.04
CA TYR A 467 -15.73 25.54 6.70
C TYR A 467 -16.57 26.21 5.58
N LYS A 468 -15.85 26.70 4.57
CA LYS A 468 -16.38 27.21 3.30
C LYS A 468 -15.97 26.24 2.18
N PRO A 469 -16.81 25.98 1.15
CA PRO A 469 -16.44 25.11 0.02
C PRO A 469 -15.12 25.56 -0.61
N GLN A 470 -14.12 24.66 -0.69
CA GLN A 470 -12.78 24.97 -1.22
C GLN A 470 -12.08 23.73 -1.76
N ALA A 471 -11.15 23.92 -2.70
CA ALA A 471 -10.19 22.90 -3.08
C ALA A 471 -9.05 22.81 -2.04
N SER A 472 -8.31 21.71 -2.03
CA SER A 472 -7.05 21.59 -1.28
C SER A 472 -6.15 20.50 -1.87
N LEU A 473 -4.88 20.50 -1.50
CA LEU A 473 -3.86 19.59 -2.03
C LEU A 473 -3.31 18.66 -0.93
N SER A 474 -2.95 17.44 -1.31
CA SER A 474 -2.34 16.44 -0.43
C SER A 474 -1.17 15.73 -1.13
N PRO A 475 0.10 15.99 -0.75
CA PRO A 475 0.53 16.90 0.31
C PRO A 475 0.17 18.37 0.00
N SER A 476 0.07 19.21 1.04
CA SER A 476 -0.31 20.62 0.92
C SER A 476 0.86 21.55 0.56
N TYR A 477 2.08 21.03 0.53
CA TYR A 477 3.29 21.65 -0.01
C TYR A 477 4.34 20.57 -0.29
N VAL A 478 5.41 20.95 -0.99
CA VAL A 478 6.54 20.11 -1.36
C VAL A 478 7.83 20.79 -0.89
N ASP A 479 8.46 20.26 0.16
CA ASP A 479 9.76 20.70 0.64
C ASP A 479 10.74 19.52 0.59
N LEU A 480 11.57 19.48 -0.47
CA LEU A 480 12.59 18.45 -0.69
C LEU A 480 13.80 18.59 0.26
N SER A 481 13.67 19.34 1.36
CA SER A 481 14.65 19.43 2.44
C SER A 481 14.07 19.12 3.83
N GLU A 482 12.78 18.81 3.96
CA GLU A 482 12.16 18.42 5.24
C GLU A 482 12.30 16.91 5.50
N CYS A 483 13.47 16.45 5.93
CA CYS A 483 13.62 15.09 6.45
C CYS A 483 13.22 14.98 7.94
N PRO A 484 12.62 13.86 8.38
CA PRO A 484 12.23 12.69 7.57
C PRO A 484 10.85 12.84 6.89
N TYR A 485 10.10 13.92 7.13
CA TYR A 485 8.68 13.99 6.74
C TYR A 485 8.46 13.78 5.24
N MET A 486 9.27 14.41 4.40
CA MET A 486 9.20 14.34 2.93
C MET A 486 10.07 13.22 2.31
N TRP A 487 10.41 12.17 3.06
CA TRP A 487 11.06 10.97 2.51
C TRP A 487 10.17 10.31 1.43
N PRO A 488 10.72 9.78 0.30
CA PRO A 488 12.14 9.70 -0.06
C PRO A 488 12.71 10.98 -0.67
N TYR A 489 11.85 11.91 -1.10
CA TYR A 489 12.26 13.11 -1.81
C TYR A 489 13.29 13.97 -1.06
N CYS A 490 13.23 14.03 0.27
CA CYS A 490 14.18 14.79 1.09
C CYS A 490 15.59 14.19 1.15
N THR A 491 15.79 12.90 0.79
CA THR A 491 17.11 12.25 0.87
C THR A 491 17.99 12.46 -0.37
N GLN A 492 17.52 13.18 -1.39
CA GLN A 492 18.30 13.53 -2.58
C GLN A 492 18.02 14.96 -3.07
N PRO A 493 19.03 15.84 -3.14
CA PRO A 493 18.89 17.16 -3.76
C PRO A 493 18.77 17.02 -5.29
N LEU A 494 18.17 18.03 -5.93
CA LEU A 494 18.07 18.11 -7.39
C LEU A 494 19.37 18.63 -8.02
N TYR A 495 19.59 18.33 -9.29
CA TYR A 495 20.70 18.85 -10.10
C TYR A 495 20.38 18.78 -11.59
N TYR A 496 21.12 19.54 -12.41
CA TYR A 496 20.93 19.56 -13.85
C TYR A 496 21.32 18.21 -14.51
N GLY A 497 20.55 17.80 -15.51
CA GLY A 497 20.74 16.55 -16.26
C GLY A 497 20.15 15.31 -15.61
N ALA A 498 19.41 15.46 -14.49
CA ALA A 498 18.69 14.38 -13.81
C ALA A 498 17.38 13.97 -14.52
N GLN A 499 16.89 12.76 -14.24
CA GLN A 499 15.47 12.45 -14.42
C GLN A 499 14.61 13.37 -13.54
N PRO A 500 13.46 13.86 -14.03
CA PRO A 500 12.55 14.67 -13.24
C PRO A 500 12.04 13.92 -11.99
N VAL A 501 12.10 14.56 -10.83
CA VAL A 501 11.50 14.02 -9.60
C VAL A 501 9.99 14.28 -9.63
N ILE A 502 9.20 13.24 -9.51
CA ILE A 502 7.73 13.32 -9.63
C ILE A 502 7.09 13.25 -8.25
N VAL A 503 6.37 14.31 -7.87
CA VAL A 503 5.59 14.34 -6.63
C VAL A 503 4.10 14.24 -6.97
N ASN A 504 3.48 13.11 -6.61
CA ASN A 504 2.08 12.84 -6.87
C ASN A 504 1.16 13.42 -5.78
N VAL A 505 0.29 14.34 -6.18
CA VAL A 505 -0.58 15.14 -5.31
C VAL A 505 -2.05 14.78 -5.57
N THR A 506 -2.76 14.38 -4.52
CA THR A 506 -4.23 14.26 -4.56
C THR A 506 -4.85 15.65 -4.43
N VAL A 507 -5.68 16.04 -5.40
CA VAL A 507 -6.49 17.25 -5.37
C VAL A 507 -7.85 16.89 -4.77
N LEU A 508 -8.20 17.47 -3.62
CA LEU A 508 -9.51 17.28 -2.99
C LEU A 508 -10.41 18.45 -3.36
N ASN A 509 -11.60 18.15 -3.89
CA ASN A 509 -12.58 19.13 -4.33
C ASN A 509 -13.77 19.22 -3.37
N GLY A 510 -13.67 20.13 -2.38
CA GLY A 510 -14.77 20.42 -1.47
C GLY A 510 -15.86 21.34 -2.04
N LEU A 511 -15.77 21.75 -3.31
CA LEU A 511 -16.73 22.66 -3.94
C LEU A 511 -18.03 21.96 -4.37
N GLY A 512 -17.93 20.71 -4.88
CA GLY A 512 -19.05 19.92 -5.39
C GLY A 512 -18.63 18.54 -5.91
N VAL A 513 -19.62 17.69 -6.23
CA VAL A 513 -19.47 16.27 -6.66
C VAL A 513 -18.94 16.08 -8.09
N SER A 514 -18.54 17.18 -8.72
CA SER A 514 -17.67 17.19 -9.88
C SER A 514 -16.97 18.53 -9.93
N GLY A 515 -15.74 18.54 -10.42
CA GLY A 515 -15.00 19.75 -10.72
C GLY A 515 -14.10 19.57 -11.92
N LYS A 516 -13.48 20.63 -12.38
CA LYS A 516 -12.46 20.61 -13.43
C LYS A 516 -11.32 21.55 -13.11
N VAL A 517 -10.13 21.25 -13.62
CA VAL A 517 -9.03 22.23 -13.67
C VAL A 517 -9.39 23.30 -14.70
N VAL A 518 -9.27 24.58 -14.34
CA VAL A 518 -9.51 25.72 -15.23
C VAL A 518 -8.18 26.36 -15.60
N GLY A 519 -7.91 26.44 -16.91
CA GLY A 519 -6.59 26.79 -17.43
C GLY A 519 -5.62 25.62 -17.33
N ARG A 520 -4.32 25.92 -17.45
CA ARG A 520 -3.24 25.01 -17.07
C ARG A 520 -2.68 25.48 -15.72
N PRO A 521 -2.18 24.58 -14.84
CA PRO A 521 -1.47 24.99 -13.65
C PRO A 521 -0.27 25.88 -13.98
N GLU A 522 -0.12 26.99 -13.24
CA GLU A 522 0.88 28.03 -13.51
C GLU A 522 2.06 27.94 -12.53
N TRP A 523 3.30 28.11 -13.01
CA TRP A 523 4.51 28.08 -12.19
C TRP A 523 4.95 29.49 -11.81
N HIS A 524 5.01 29.77 -10.51
CA HIS A 524 5.38 31.06 -9.95
C HIS A 524 6.68 30.96 -9.14
N PRO A 525 7.86 31.03 -9.80
CA PRO A 525 9.15 31.02 -9.10
C PRO A 525 9.40 32.34 -8.36
N TYR A 526 9.83 32.26 -7.10
CA TYR A 526 10.24 33.45 -6.33
C TYR A 526 11.65 33.86 -6.75
N ALA A 527 11.77 35.03 -7.38
CA ALA A 527 13.04 35.53 -7.91
C ALA A 527 14.14 35.73 -6.83
N PRO A 528 13.84 36.26 -5.62
CA PRO A 528 14.84 36.42 -4.55
C PRO A 528 15.29 35.11 -3.89
N GLN A 529 14.66 33.98 -4.20
CA GLN A 529 15.04 32.64 -3.76
C GLN A 529 15.24 31.70 -4.96
N HIS A 530 15.86 32.22 -6.02
CA HIS A 530 16.37 31.46 -7.17
C HIS A 530 15.38 30.49 -7.84
N GLY A 531 14.06 30.72 -7.71
CA GLY A 531 13.04 29.80 -8.21
C GLY A 531 13.11 29.50 -9.71
N ARG A 532 13.67 30.42 -10.50
CA ARG A 532 13.88 30.26 -11.95
C ARG A 532 14.88 29.16 -12.31
N LEU A 533 15.63 28.61 -11.35
CA LEU A 533 16.52 27.48 -11.55
C LEU A 533 15.79 26.12 -11.47
N LEU A 534 14.49 26.11 -11.17
CA LEU A 534 13.64 24.92 -11.22
C LEU A 534 12.74 24.95 -12.46
N ASP A 535 12.91 23.93 -13.30
CA ASP A 535 11.98 23.59 -14.35
C ASP A 535 10.84 22.75 -13.75
N VAL A 536 9.60 23.16 -14.01
CA VAL A 536 8.40 22.51 -13.47
C VAL A 536 7.45 22.17 -14.61
N ALA A 537 7.08 20.89 -14.71
CA ALA A 537 5.99 20.42 -15.58
C ALA A 537 4.89 19.79 -14.70
N VAL A 538 3.64 19.85 -15.17
CA VAL A 538 2.48 19.41 -14.37
C VAL A 538 1.54 18.59 -15.25
N SER A 539 1.40 17.30 -14.93
CA SER A 539 0.35 16.43 -15.49
C SER A 539 -0.82 16.37 -14.50
N TYR A 540 -2.07 16.32 -14.96
CA TYR A 540 -3.23 16.35 -14.06
C TYR A 540 -4.48 15.73 -14.68
N SER A 541 -5.43 15.32 -13.83
CA SER A 541 -6.78 14.97 -14.25
C SER A 541 -7.58 16.24 -14.59
N GLU A 542 -8.00 16.40 -15.85
CA GLU A 542 -8.84 17.55 -16.24
C GLU A 542 -10.17 17.60 -15.48
N LEU A 543 -10.82 16.43 -15.32
CA LEU A 543 -12.03 16.23 -14.53
C LEU A 543 -11.66 15.68 -13.14
N LEU A 544 -12.27 16.25 -12.10
CA LEU A 544 -12.24 15.78 -10.73
C LEU A 544 -13.62 15.17 -10.43
N TRP A 545 -13.68 13.86 -10.18
CA TRP A 545 -14.91 13.14 -9.88
C TRP A 545 -14.60 11.86 -9.08
N PRO A 546 -15.37 11.53 -8.02
CA PRO A 546 -16.51 12.29 -7.50
C PRO A 546 -16.11 13.50 -6.66
N TRP A 547 -15.15 13.39 -5.74
CA TRP A 547 -14.74 14.49 -4.85
C TRP A 547 -13.25 14.80 -4.91
N SER A 548 -12.54 14.18 -5.86
CA SER A 548 -11.09 14.30 -5.97
C SER A 548 -10.58 14.09 -7.40
N GLY A 549 -9.29 14.36 -7.58
CA GLY A 549 -8.50 14.06 -8.76
C GLY A 549 -7.01 14.08 -8.41
N TRP A 550 -6.15 14.08 -9.41
CA TRP A 550 -4.70 13.98 -9.22
C TRP A 550 -3.92 15.03 -10.02
N MET A 551 -2.73 15.34 -9.52
CA MET A 551 -1.75 16.21 -10.15
C MET A 551 -0.34 15.65 -9.87
N ALA A 552 0.39 15.30 -10.93
CA ALA A 552 1.79 14.90 -10.87
C ALA A 552 2.66 16.13 -11.16
N VAL A 553 3.47 16.54 -10.18
CA VAL A 553 4.40 17.67 -10.33
C VAL A 553 5.79 17.11 -10.61
N HIS A 554 6.30 17.38 -11.81
CA HIS A 554 7.62 16.96 -12.27
C HIS A 554 8.61 18.10 -12.05
N LEU A 555 9.69 17.83 -11.31
CA LEU A 555 10.69 18.81 -10.91
C LEU A 555 12.05 18.47 -11.51
N SER A 556 12.63 19.42 -12.25
CA SER A 556 14.02 19.35 -12.73
C SER A 556 14.75 20.67 -12.45
N VAL A 557 16.03 20.74 -12.80
CA VAL A 557 16.88 21.93 -12.66
C VAL A 557 17.20 22.46 -14.05
N ALA A 558 17.01 23.76 -14.25
CA ALA A 558 17.32 24.44 -15.50
C ALA A 558 18.82 24.44 -15.80
N SER A 559 19.21 24.68 -17.06
CA SER A 559 20.63 24.63 -17.50
C SER A 559 21.54 25.59 -16.72
N GLU A 560 21.00 26.76 -16.37
CA GLU A 560 21.62 27.81 -15.57
C GLU A 560 21.87 27.37 -14.12
N GLY A 561 21.14 26.37 -13.64
CA GLY A 561 21.30 25.78 -12.31
C GLY A 561 22.41 24.74 -12.20
N ALA A 562 23.04 24.31 -13.31
CA ALA A 562 24.02 23.21 -13.32
C ALA A 562 25.26 23.43 -12.43
N SER A 563 25.60 24.70 -12.15
CA SER A 563 26.72 25.10 -11.29
C SER A 563 26.29 25.73 -9.95
N TYR A 564 24.99 25.82 -9.68
CA TYR A 564 24.43 26.42 -8.47
C TYR A 564 24.40 25.41 -7.32
N GLU A 565 24.65 25.88 -6.10
CA GLU A 565 24.27 25.17 -4.88
C GLU A 565 23.48 26.12 -3.97
N GLY A 566 22.33 25.66 -3.48
CA GLY A 566 21.47 26.43 -2.60
C GLY A 566 20.04 25.92 -2.57
N LEU A 567 19.12 26.76 -2.08
CA LEU A 567 17.69 26.50 -2.16
C LEU A 567 17.09 27.20 -3.38
N ALA A 568 16.05 26.61 -3.97
CA ALA A 568 15.22 27.23 -5.00
C ALA A 568 13.73 27.09 -4.62
N HIS A 569 12.98 28.20 -4.68
CA HIS A 569 11.62 28.30 -4.14
C HIS A 569 10.61 28.81 -5.20
N GLY A 570 9.39 28.30 -5.16
CA GLY A 570 8.26 28.84 -5.92
C GLY A 570 6.93 28.26 -5.45
N HIS A 571 5.88 28.37 -6.27
CA HIS A 571 4.66 27.59 -6.11
C HIS A 571 3.97 27.32 -7.45
N VAL A 572 3.24 26.20 -7.55
CA VAL A 572 2.29 25.96 -8.63
C VAL A 572 0.91 26.47 -8.19
N SER A 573 0.30 27.34 -8.99
CA SER A 573 -1.10 27.75 -8.84
C SER A 573 -2.01 26.84 -9.66
N VAL A 574 -3.12 26.36 -9.09
CA VAL A 574 -4.14 25.61 -9.81
C VAL A 574 -5.54 26.07 -9.40
N THR A 575 -6.41 26.34 -10.38
CA THR A 575 -7.80 26.76 -10.15
C THR A 575 -8.76 25.62 -10.47
N ILE A 576 -9.57 25.24 -9.48
CA ILE A 576 -10.65 24.27 -9.64
C ILE A 576 -11.98 25.01 -9.76
N GLU A 577 -12.80 24.61 -10.73
CA GLU A 577 -14.19 25.06 -10.88
C GLU A 577 -15.15 23.87 -10.73
N SER A 578 -16.22 24.06 -9.95
CA SER A 578 -17.36 23.15 -9.84
C SER A 578 -18.65 23.83 -10.31
N PRO A 579 -19.68 23.05 -10.69
CA PRO A 579 -21.03 23.57 -10.90
C PRO A 579 -21.55 24.37 -9.68
N PRO A 580 -22.55 25.25 -9.87
CA PRO A 580 -23.20 25.96 -8.77
C PRO A 580 -23.76 25.00 -7.70
N GLY A 581 -23.70 25.40 -6.43
CA GLY A 581 -24.39 24.71 -5.35
C GLY A 581 -25.91 24.86 -5.40
N PRO A 582 -26.66 24.13 -4.55
CA PRO A 582 -28.12 24.32 -4.42
C PRO A 582 -28.47 25.78 -4.08
N GLY A 583 -29.28 26.41 -4.94
CA GLY A 583 -29.66 27.83 -4.81
C GLY A 583 -28.68 28.84 -5.41
N GLU A 584 -27.51 28.42 -5.87
CA GLU A 584 -26.53 29.28 -6.55
C GLU A 584 -26.74 29.29 -8.07
N GLN A 585 -26.38 30.41 -8.72
CA GLN A 585 -26.46 30.57 -10.19
C GLN A 585 -25.07 30.63 -10.86
N GLN A 586 -24.00 30.81 -10.07
CA GLN A 586 -22.63 30.98 -10.55
C GLN A 586 -21.78 29.76 -10.12
N PRO A 587 -20.83 29.32 -10.97
CA PRO A 587 -19.99 28.17 -10.64
C PRO A 587 -19.04 28.50 -9.49
N ARG A 588 -18.82 27.53 -8.60
CA ARG A 588 -17.91 27.67 -7.47
C ARG A 588 -16.48 27.54 -7.94
N ARG A 589 -15.60 28.48 -7.56
CA ARG A 589 -14.16 28.45 -7.91
C ARG A 589 -13.27 28.48 -6.66
N SER A 590 -12.16 27.76 -6.71
CA SER A 590 -11.11 27.80 -5.69
C SER A 590 -9.74 27.66 -6.36
N THR A 591 -8.93 28.72 -6.27
CA THR A 591 -7.51 28.68 -6.60
C THR A 591 -6.74 28.24 -5.37
N VAL A 592 -5.82 27.28 -5.55
CA VAL A 592 -4.93 26.79 -4.49
C VAL A 592 -3.50 26.76 -4.98
N ASN A 593 -2.58 27.15 -4.10
CA ASN A 593 -1.15 27.24 -4.40
C ASN A 593 -0.43 26.10 -3.70
N LEU A 594 0.33 25.29 -4.46
CA LEU A 594 1.24 24.27 -3.96
C LEU A 594 2.66 24.87 -3.82
N PRO A 595 3.15 25.15 -2.62
CA PRO A 595 4.50 25.62 -2.40
C PRO A 595 5.52 24.55 -2.77
N ILE A 596 6.59 24.96 -3.45
CA ILE A 596 7.71 24.10 -3.80
C ILE A 596 9.00 24.74 -3.25
N ARG A 597 9.81 23.92 -2.60
CA ARG A 597 11.17 24.23 -2.16
C ARG A 597 12.04 23.01 -2.40
N ALA A 598 13.15 23.22 -3.09
CA ALA A 598 14.16 22.19 -3.37
C ALA A 598 15.54 22.67 -2.94
N LYS A 599 16.41 21.74 -2.49
CA LYS A 599 17.86 21.99 -2.55
C LYS A 599 18.34 21.61 -3.94
N ILE A 600 19.05 22.54 -4.59
CA ILE A 600 19.83 22.29 -5.80
C ILE A 600 21.30 22.12 -5.39
N ILE A 601 22.01 21.21 -6.06
CA ILE A 601 23.47 21.09 -6.03
C ILE A 601 24.02 21.09 -7.46
N GLN A 602 25.34 21.28 -7.58
CA GLN A 602 26.08 21.07 -8.83
C GLN A 602 25.90 19.62 -9.31
N THR A 603 25.83 19.40 -10.63
CA THR A 603 25.66 18.07 -11.22
C THR A 603 26.73 17.09 -10.71
N PRO A 604 26.35 15.99 -10.03
CA PRO A 604 27.30 15.02 -9.50
C PRO A 604 28.15 14.36 -10.59
N PRO A 605 29.39 13.93 -10.29
CA PRO A 605 30.20 13.16 -11.23
C PRO A 605 29.42 11.96 -11.78
N ARG A 606 29.45 11.77 -13.11
CA ARG A 606 28.74 10.70 -13.84
C ARG A 606 28.82 9.34 -13.14
N HIS A 607 30.01 8.96 -12.65
CA HIS A 607 30.27 7.67 -12.00
C HIS A 607 29.58 7.48 -10.63
N LYS A 608 29.00 8.55 -10.05
CA LYS A 608 28.14 8.50 -8.86
C LYS A 608 26.64 8.54 -9.18
N ARG A 609 26.26 8.61 -10.45
CA ARG A 609 24.86 8.64 -10.90
C ARG A 609 24.41 7.27 -11.41
N ILE A 610 23.40 6.71 -10.75
CA ILE A 610 22.80 5.41 -11.04
C ILE A 610 21.38 5.65 -11.56
N LEU A 611 21.03 5.00 -12.66
CA LEU A 611 19.65 4.94 -13.16
C LEU A 611 19.06 3.58 -12.77
N TRP A 612 18.00 3.58 -11.97
CA TRP A 612 17.20 2.40 -11.65
C TRP A 612 16.15 2.21 -12.74
N ASP A 613 16.13 1.04 -13.37
CA ASP A 613 15.09 0.66 -14.31
C ASP A 613 13.81 0.28 -13.57
N GLN A 614 12.77 1.11 -13.68
CA GLN A 614 11.43 0.82 -13.16
C GLN A 614 10.45 0.44 -14.29
N TYR A 615 10.86 0.65 -15.55
CA TYR A 615 10.00 0.44 -16.70
C TYR A 615 9.87 -1.03 -17.06
N HIS A 616 10.83 -1.88 -16.69
CA HIS A 616 10.76 -3.32 -16.91
C HIS A 616 10.26 -4.14 -15.71
N ASN A 617 9.97 -3.52 -14.55
CA ASN A 617 9.18 -4.16 -13.50
C ASN A 617 7.67 -4.09 -13.81
N LEU A 618 6.91 -5.07 -13.36
CA LEU A 618 5.46 -5.12 -13.47
C LEU A 618 4.83 -4.86 -12.10
N ARG A 619 3.94 -3.85 -12.01
CA ARG A 619 3.15 -3.63 -10.78
C ARG A 619 2.33 -4.88 -10.46
N TYR A 620 2.19 -5.22 -9.18
CA TYR A 620 1.28 -6.26 -8.69
C TYR A 620 -0.01 -5.74 -8.02
N PRO A 621 -1.16 -6.45 -8.12
CA PRO A 621 -1.43 -7.63 -8.96
C PRO A 621 -2.14 -7.31 -10.30
N PRO A 622 -1.65 -7.86 -11.43
CA PRO A 622 -2.42 -7.93 -12.66
C PRO A 622 -2.59 -9.36 -13.17
N GLY A 623 -1.64 -10.26 -12.84
CA GLY A 623 -1.55 -11.70 -13.15
C GLY A 623 -0.79 -12.42 -12.03
N TYR A 624 -0.28 -13.64 -12.25
CA TYR A 624 0.56 -14.34 -11.25
C TYR A 624 2.04 -14.12 -11.56
N PHE A 625 2.70 -13.40 -10.66
CA PHE A 625 4.14 -13.18 -10.66
C PHE A 625 4.66 -13.77 -9.33
N PRO A 626 5.32 -14.92 -9.37
CA PRO A 626 5.77 -15.63 -8.17
C PRO A 626 7.01 -14.97 -7.59
N ARG A 627 7.16 -15.00 -6.27
CA ARG A 627 8.37 -14.49 -5.62
C ARG A 627 9.63 -15.20 -6.09
N ASP A 628 10.71 -14.42 -6.09
CA ASP A 628 12.11 -14.80 -6.12
C ASP A 628 12.39 -15.96 -5.12
N ASN A 629 12.32 -15.74 -3.80
CA ASN A 629 12.60 -16.80 -2.81
C ASN A 629 11.45 -17.84 -2.66
N LEU A 630 11.53 -18.94 -3.42
CA LEU A 630 10.54 -20.03 -3.46
C LEU A 630 10.43 -20.89 -2.17
N LYS A 631 11.19 -20.59 -1.10
CA LYS A 631 10.91 -21.19 0.22
C LYS A 631 9.60 -20.68 0.83
N ILE A 632 9.11 -19.54 0.36
CA ILE A 632 8.05 -18.75 1.00
C ILE A 632 6.69 -19.18 0.46
N LYS A 633 6.19 -20.29 1.02
CA LYS A 633 4.98 -20.98 0.54
C LYS A 633 3.67 -20.36 1.03
N ASN A 634 3.73 -19.44 1.98
CA ASN A 634 2.53 -18.87 2.62
C ASN A 634 2.02 -17.60 1.91
N ASP A 635 2.89 -16.93 1.14
CA ASP A 635 2.56 -15.73 0.38
C ASP A 635 3.36 -15.78 -0.94
N PRO A 636 2.78 -16.38 -2.01
CA PRO A 636 3.53 -16.76 -3.20
C PRO A 636 3.69 -15.64 -4.23
N LEU A 637 2.95 -14.55 -4.08
CA LEU A 637 2.94 -13.39 -4.97
C LEU A 637 3.89 -12.32 -4.41
N ASP A 638 4.56 -11.56 -5.28
CA ASP A 638 4.98 -10.23 -4.84
C ASP A 638 3.78 -9.26 -4.85
N TRP A 639 3.77 -8.36 -3.87
CA TRP A 639 2.76 -7.32 -3.65
C TRP A 639 3.37 -5.94 -3.46
N ASN A 640 4.68 -5.87 -3.29
CA ASN A 640 5.46 -4.67 -2.98
C ASN A 640 5.82 -3.89 -4.25
N GLY A 641 5.77 -4.54 -5.42
CA GLY A 641 5.78 -3.89 -6.74
C GLY A 641 7.12 -3.26 -7.09
N ASP A 642 8.18 -3.92 -6.63
CA ASP A 642 9.55 -3.88 -7.17
C ASP A 642 10.06 -2.48 -7.45
N HIS A 643 9.98 -1.67 -6.38
CA HIS A 643 10.35 -0.28 -6.41
C HIS A 643 11.46 0.00 -5.41
N ILE A 644 12.38 0.85 -5.83
CA ILE A 644 13.48 1.39 -5.02
C ILE A 644 13.04 2.13 -3.72
N HIS A 645 11.73 2.26 -3.48
CA HIS A 645 11.13 2.87 -2.30
C HIS A 645 10.08 1.98 -1.58
N THR A 646 9.86 0.75 -2.04
CA THR A 646 8.98 -0.25 -1.38
C THR A 646 9.80 -1.38 -0.75
N ASN A 647 10.10 -2.42 -1.52
CA ASN A 647 10.90 -3.58 -1.11
C ASN A 647 12.41 -3.30 -1.19
N PHE A 648 12.90 -2.68 -2.26
CA PHE A 648 14.32 -2.30 -2.41
C PHE A 648 14.72 -1.02 -1.64
N LYS A 649 13.92 -0.61 -0.65
CA LYS A 649 14.11 0.60 0.15
C LYS A 649 15.44 0.63 0.92
N ASP A 650 15.84 -0.48 1.52
CA ASP A 650 17.04 -0.51 2.36
C ASP A 650 18.32 -0.54 1.49
N MET A 651 18.24 -1.12 0.28
CA MET A 651 19.25 -0.95 -0.77
C MET A 651 19.41 0.52 -1.17
N TYR A 652 18.31 1.25 -1.42
CA TYR A 652 18.35 2.70 -1.72
C TYR A 652 19.03 3.48 -0.59
N GLN A 653 18.70 3.19 0.67
CA GLN A 653 19.34 3.84 1.81
C GLN A 653 20.85 3.56 1.85
N ASN A 654 21.29 2.33 1.57
CA ASN A 654 22.72 2.03 1.46
C ASN A 654 23.39 2.85 0.34
N LEU A 655 22.83 2.86 -0.87
CA LEU A 655 23.37 3.63 -2.01
C LEU A 655 23.49 5.12 -1.72
N ARG A 656 22.46 5.72 -1.09
CA ARG A 656 22.48 7.13 -0.66
C ARG A 656 23.53 7.39 0.41
N ASN A 657 23.72 6.47 1.37
CA ASN A 657 24.77 6.57 2.39
C ASN A 657 26.19 6.45 1.80
N THR A 658 26.40 5.60 0.78
CA THR A 658 27.65 5.51 -0.01
C THR A 658 27.83 6.68 -1.00
N GLY A 659 26.92 7.66 -0.99
CA GLY A 659 26.98 8.88 -1.79
C GLY A 659 26.68 8.70 -3.27
N TYR A 660 26.01 7.61 -3.67
CA TYR A 660 25.45 7.47 -5.01
C TYR A 660 24.12 8.20 -5.11
N TYR A 661 23.90 8.88 -6.23
CA TYR A 661 22.62 9.48 -6.59
C TYR A 661 21.86 8.49 -7.46
N VAL A 662 20.61 8.22 -7.09
CA VAL A 662 19.80 7.18 -7.76
C VAL A 662 18.52 7.80 -8.29
N GLU A 663 18.24 7.53 -9.56
CA GLU A 663 17.21 8.18 -10.36
C GLU A 663 16.29 7.09 -10.95
N VAL A 664 14.98 7.33 -11.06
CA VAL A 664 13.99 6.29 -11.41
C VAL A 664 13.57 6.43 -12.87
N LEU A 665 13.76 5.39 -13.68
CA LEU A 665 13.39 5.35 -15.10
C LEU A 665 12.02 4.70 -15.30
N GLY A 666 10.97 5.50 -15.42
CA GLY A 666 9.59 5.07 -15.73
C GLY A 666 9.26 5.04 -17.24
N SER A 667 10.25 4.86 -18.12
CA SER A 667 10.08 4.90 -19.58
C SER A 667 11.09 3.98 -20.30
N PRO A 668 10.84 3.56 -21.55
CA PRO A 668 11.79 2.75 -22.32
C PRO A 668 13.22 3.29 -22.35
N PHE A 669 14.21 2.41 -22.53
CA PHE A 669 15.63 2.77 -22.65
C PHE A 669 15.89 3.75 -23.80
N THR A 670 15.04 3.77 -24.83
CA THR A 670 15.08 4.75 -25.93
C THR A 670 14.94 6.21 -25.48
N CYS A 671 14.43 6.46 -24.26
CA CYS A 671 14.04 7.79 -23.79
C CYS A 671 15.04 8.51 -22.88
N PHE A 672 16.15 7.89 -22.47
CA PHE A 672 17.17 8.54 -21.63
C PHE A 672 18.52 8.74 -22.33
N ASP A 673 19.22 9.83 -21.98
CA ASP A 673 20.60 10.09 -22.38
C ASP A 673 21.58 9.34 -21.47
N ALA A 674 22.20 8.29 -21.99
CA ALA A 674 23.18 7.46 -21.26
C ALA A 674 24.53 8.15 -21.00
N SER A 675 24.81 9.31 -21.60
CA SER A 675 26.00 10.09 -21.28
C SER A 675 25.94 10.68 -19.86
N GLN A 676 24.73 10.88 -19.32
CA GLN A 676 24.48 11.42 -17.97
C GLN A 676 24.82 10.45 -16.83
N TYR A 677 24.69 9.14 -17.06
CA TYR A 677 24.69 8.10 -16.02
C TYR A 677 25.94 7.24 -16.07
N GLY A 678 26.51 6.90 -14.91
CA GLY A 678 27.63 5.95 -14.83
C GLY A 678 27.16 4.52 -15.03
N THR A 679 26.06 4.16 -14.37
CA THR A 679 25.54 2.79 -14.31
C THR A 679 24.02 2.76 -14.45
N LEU A 680 23.50 1.89 -15.30
CA LEU A 680 22.11 1.42 -15.31
C LEU A 680 22.02 0.19 -14.40
N LEU A 681 21.05 0.18 -13.50
CA LEU A 681 20.78 -0.91 -12.56
C LEU A 681 19.40 -1.50 -12.90
N ILE A 682 19.40 -2.76 -13.33
CA ILE A 682 18.21 -3.54 -13.68
C ILE A 682 18.07 -4.63 -12.61
N VAL A 683 16.92 -4.72 -11.95
CA VAL A 683 16.67 -5.64 -10.83
C VAL A 683 15.29 -6.25 -11.00
N ASP A 684 15.23 -7.58 -10.92
CA ASP A 684 14.06 -8.44 -11.15
C ASP A 684 13.11 -7.97 -12.27
N PRO A 685 13.59 -7.84 -13.52
CA PRO A 685 12.74 -7.40 -14.63
C PRO A 685 11.89 -8.58 -15.15
N GLU A 686 10.57 -8.45 -15.11
CA GLU A 686 9.60 -9.49 -15.48
C GLU A 686 8.82 -9.14 -16.77
N GLU A 687 9.05 -7.93 -17.30
CA GLU A 687 8.67 -7.49 -18.65
C GLU A 687 9.59 -8.06 -19.75
N GLU A 688 9.21 -7.86 -21.01
CA GLU A 688 10.06 -8.05 -22.21
C GLU A 688 10.96 -6.82 -22.48
N TYR A 689 11.58 -6.71 -23.67
CA TYR A 689 12.25 -5.50 -24.15
C TYR A 689 11.90 -5.23 -25.62
N PHE A 690 11.80 -3.95 -26.03
CA PHE A 690 11.66 -3.61 -27.46
C PHE A 690 13.00 -3.82 -28.20
N PRO A 691 13.00 -4.28 -29.47
CA PRO A 691 14.24 -4.44 -30.25
C PRO A 691 15.11 -3.18 -30.33
N GLU A 692 14.47 -2.01 -30.37
CA GLU A 692 15.12 -0.68 -30.36
C GLU A 692 15.89 -0.42 -29.06
N GLU A 693 15.42 -0.93 -27.92
CA GLU A 693 16.08 -0.78 -26.62
C GLU A 693 17.34 -1.63 -26.54
N ILE A 694 17.27 -2.89 -27.00
CA ILE A 694 18.43 -3.79 -27.07
C ILE A 694 19.52 -3.16 -27.96
N LEU A 695 19.11 -2.63 -29.12
CA LEU A 695 20.01 -1.94 -30.04
C LEU A 695 20.58 -0.63 -29.49
N LYS A 696 19.83 0.12 -28.67
CA LYS A 696 20.32 1.34 -28.01
C LYS A 696 21.25 1.03 -26.86
N LEU A 697 20.87 0.13 -25.94
CA LEU A 697 21.69 -0.24 -24.79
C LEU A 697 23.07 -0.75 -25.26
N LYS A 698 23.12 -1.50 -26.37
CA LYS A 698 24.40 -1.93 -26.96
C LYS A 698 25.29 -0.77 -27.41
N ARG A 699 24.72 0.34 -27.89
CA ARG A 699 25.47 1.57 -28.28
C ARG A 699 25.90 2.36 -27.05
N ASP A 700 25.00 2.50 -26.08
CA ASP A 700 25.24 3.26 -24.85
C ASP A 700 26.35 2.62 -24.00
N VAL A 701 26.37 1.30 -23.89
CA VAL A 701 27.43 0.54 -23.23
C VAL A 701 28.74 0.63 -24.01
N ASP A 702 28.69 0.54 -25.35
CA ASP A 702 29.87 0.76 -26.20
C ASP A 702 30.43 2.19 -26.07
N ALA A 703 29.61 3.16 -25.64
CA ALA A 703 29.97 4.55 -25.35
C ALA A 703 30.30 4.83 -23.86
N GLY A 704 30.28 3.81 -22.99
CA GLY A 704 30.75 3.92 -21.61
C GLY A 704 29.67 3.90 -20.52
N LEU A 705 28.41 3.60 -20.82
CA LEU A 705 27.42 3.22 -19.79
C LEU A 705 27.76 1.84 -19.22
N SER A 706 27.84 1.70 -17.90
CA SER A 706 27.90 0.36 -17.29
C SER A 706 26.50 -0.16 -16.97
N VAL A 707 26.33 -1.47 -16.90
CA VAL A 707 25.06 -2.14 -16.55
C VAL A 707 25.32 -3.14 -15.44
N ILE A 708 24.46 -3.14 -14.41
CA ILE A 708 24.39 -4.18 -13.39
C ILE A 708 23.00 -4.81 -13.48
N ILE A 709 22.95 -6.14 -13.61
CA ILE A 709 21.71 -6.91 -13.65
C ILE A 709 21.68 -7.84 -12.44
N PHE A 710 20.64 -7.70 -11.63
CA PHE A 710 20.17 -8.72 -10.69
C PHE A 710 18.94 -9.38 -11.35
N ALA A 711 19.03 -10.68 -11.59
CA ALA A 711 17.95 -11.51 -12.13
C ALA A 711 17.60 -12.61 -11.13
N ASP A 712 16.51 -13.33 -11.32
CA ASP A 712 16.11 -14.45 -10.47
C ASP A 712 15.83 -15.72 -11.26
N TRP A 713 15.23 -16.73 -10.63
CA TRP A 713 14.91 -17.98 -11.31
C TRP A 713 13.89 -17.82 -12.44
N TYR A 714 14.08 -18.67 -13.45
CA TYR A 714 13.06 -18.97 -14.43
C TYR A 714 13.17 -20.44 -14.84
N ASN A 715 12.11 -21.21 -14.61
CA ASN A 715 12.02 -22.60 -15.05
C ASN A 715 10.57 -23.00 -15.31
N VAL A 716 10.22 -23.31 -16.56
CA VAL A 716 8.85 -23.61 -17.00
C VAL A 716 8.22 -24.80 -16.24
N THR A 717 9.02 -25.80 -15.86
CA THR A 717 8.53 -26.97 -15.12
C THR A 717 8.26 -26.62 -13.66
N VAL A 718 9.12 -25.80 -13.03
CA VAL A 718 8.88 -25.24 -11.70
C VAL A 718 7.67 -24.30 -11.71
N MET A 719 7.54 -23.39 -12.68
CA MET A 719 6.35 -22.54 -12.87
C MET A 719 5.06 -23.38 -12.93
N LYS A 720 5.05 -24.44 -13.74
CA LYS A 720 3.93 -25.40 -13.86
C LYS A 720 3.68 -26.24 -12.59
N LYS A 721 4.60 -26.24 -11.62
CA LYS A 721 4.53 -26.94 -10.32
C LYS A 721 4.16 -26.01 -9.14
N VAL A 722 4.65 -24.76 -9.13
CA VAL A 722 4.31 -23.71 -8.14
C VAL A 722 3.05 -22.93 -8.50
N LYS A 723 2.35 -23.36 -9.57
CA LYS A 723 0.93 -23.02 -9.73
C LYS A 723 0.17 -23.44 -8.48
N PHE A 724 -0.59 -22.53 -7.90
CA PHE A 724 -1.57 -22.87 -6.88
C PHE A 724 -2.93 -23.03 -7.55
N TYR A 725 -3.72 -24.02 -7.12
CA TYR A 725 -5.15 -23.90 -7.32
C TYR A 725 -5.57 -22.80 -6.37
N ASP A 726 -6.02 -21.68 -6.91
CA ASP A 726 -6.58 -20.68 -6.04
C ASP A 726 -7.93 -21.21 -5.59
N GLU A 727 -7.95 -21.78 -4.37
CA GLU A 727 -9.15 -22.03 -3.58
C GLU A 727 -9.99 -20.76 -3.46
N ASN A 728 -9.37 -19.61 -3.74
CA ASN A 728 -10.07 -18.44 -4.23
C ASN A 728 -10.41 -18.60 -5.73
N THR A 729 -9.78 -18.08 -6.78
CA THR A 729 -10.42 -17.92 -8.12
C THR A 729 -10.94 -19.15 -8.91
N ARG A 730 -11.04 -20.35 -8.31
CA ARG A 730 -11.46 -21.61 -8.93
C ARG A 730 -10.65 -21.99 -10.17
N GLN A 731 -9.51 -21.34 -10.33
CA GLN A 731 -8.62 -21.44 -11.47
C GLN A 731 -7.24 -21.72 -10.91
N TRP A 732 -6.47 -22.48 -11.67
CA TRP A 732 -5.04 -22.59 -11.42
C TRP A 732 -4.40 -21.25 -11.77
N TRP A 733 -3.91 -20.54 -10.76
CA TRP A 733 -2.97 -19.45 -10.98
C TRP A 733 -1.67 -20.11 -11.43
N MET A 734 -1.41 -20.06 -12.73
CA MET A 734 -0.10 -20.42 -13.29
C MET A 734 0.74 -19.14 -13.40
N PRO A 735 2.02 -19.18 -13.00
CA PRO A 735 2.93 -18.06 -13.19
C PRO A 735 2.93 -17.60 -14.64
N ASP A 736 2.77 -16.30 -14.87
CA ASP A 736 2.84 -15.71 -16.19
C ASP A 736 4.31 -15.49 -16.63
N THR A 737 5.26 -15.49 -15.68
CA THR A 737 6.73 -15.53 -15.85
C THR A 737 7.40 -16.27 -14.66
N GLY A 738 8.74 -16.28 -14.55
CA GLY A 738 9.49 -16.74 -13.37
C GLY A 738 9.39 -15.74 -12.21
N GLY A 739 10.46 -15.56 -11.43
CA GLY A 739 10.69 -14.24 -10.82
C GLY A 739 10.99 -13.27 -11.97
N ALA A 740 12.26 -13.11 -12.29
CA ALA A 740 12.67 -12.42 -13.51
C ALA A 740 12.24 -13.14 -14.81
N ASN A 741 11.99 -12.36 -15.85
CA ASN A 741 11.86 -12.84 -17.23
C ASN A 741 13.26 -13.10 -17.83
N VAL A 742 13.91 -14.16 -17.35
CA VAL A 742 15.24 -14.59 -17.81
C VAL A 742 15.33 -14.80 -19.34
N PRO A 743 14.29 -15.29 -20.06
CA PRO A 743 14.26 -15.24 -21.52
C PRO A 743 14.47 -13.84 -22.11
N ALA A 744 13.78 -12.80 -21.60
CA ALA A 744 13.97 -11.42 -22.04
C ALA A 744 15.36 -10.86 -21.70
N ILE A 745 15.87 -11.17 -20.49
CA ILE A 745 17.24 -10.81 -20.08
C ILE A 745 18.28 -11.46 -21.02
N ASN A 746 18.04 -12.70 -21.47
CA ASN A 746 18.91 -13.39 -22.43
C ASN A 746 18.91 -12.73 -23.81
N ASP A 747 17.76 -12.26 -24.29
CA ASP A 747 17.66 -11.56 -25.57
C ASP A 747 18.33 -10.16 -25.48
N LEU A 748 18.18 -9.45 -24.36
CA LEU A 748 18.90 -8.21 -24.06
C LEU A 748 20.43 -8.41 -24.06
N LEU A 749 20.91 -9.48 -23.42
CA LEU A 749 22.34 -9.78 -23.24
C LEU A 749 23.02 -10.46 -24.44
N ALA A 750 22.24 -10.94 -25.42
CA ALA A 750 22.75 -11.70 -26.56
C ALA A 750 23.90 -11.01 -27.31
N SER A 751 23.86 -9.68 -27.40
CA SER A 751 24.89 -8.84 -28.06
C SER A 751 26.29 -8.89 -27.41
N TRP A 752 26.41 -9.42 -26.20
CA TRP A 752 27.70 -9.65 -25.51
C TRP A 752 27.98 -11.14 -25.25
N ASN A 753 27.22 -12.06 -25.87
CA ASN A 753 27.43 -13.51 -25.77
C ASN A 753 27.33 -14.06 -24.33
N ILE A 754 26.63 -13.33 -23.44
CA ILE A 754 26.25 -13.76 -22.09
C ILE A 754 24.90 -14.48 -22.18
N GLN A 755 24.71 -15.57 -21.44
CA GLN A 755 23.41 -16.24 -21.29
C GLN A 755 23.23 -16.81 -19.88
N LEU A 756 22.06 -16.59 -19.30
CA LEU A 756 21.54 -17.23 -18.10
C LEU A 756 20.84 -18.56 -18.43
N GLY A 757 20.84 -19.48 -17.47
CA GLY A 757 20.29 -20.83 -17.57
C GLY A 757 18.86 -20.95 -17.06
N ASN A 758 18.40 -22.20 -16.91
CA ASN A 758 17.06 -22.56 -16.46
C ASN A 758 17.04 -23.33 -15.12
N ARG A 759 18.16 -23.39 -14.39
CA ARG A 759 18.21 -24.01 -13.05
C ARG A 759 17.67 -23.03 -12.01
N VAL A 760 17.06 -23.58 -10.97
CA VAL A 760 16.59 -22.84 -9.78
C VAL A 760 17.46 -23.33 -8.62
N LEU A 761 18.25 -22.43 -8.04
CA LEU A 761 19.39 -22.80 -7.19
C LEU A 761 19.26 -22.18 -5.80
N GLU A 762 19.66 -22.92 -4.76
CA GLU A 762 19.68 -22.39 -3.40
C GLU A 762 20.93 -22.76 -2.60
N GLY A 763 21.25 -21.96 -1.59
CA GLY A 763 22.13 -22.37 -0.50
C GLY A 763 23.13 -21.31 -0.05
N HIS A 764 23.71 -21.53 1.13
CA HIS A 764 24.81 -20.71 1.61
C HIS A 764 26.08 -20.93 0.79
N TYR A 765 26.78 -19.83 0.52
CA TYR A 765 28.12 -19.79 -0.05
C TYR A 765 28.94 -18.67 0.62
N LYS A 766 30.24 -18.62 0.34
CA LYS A 766 31.14 -17.58 0.87
C LYS A 766 31.85 -16.86 -0.28
N LEU A 767 31.89 -15.54 -0.21
CA LEU A 767 32.58 -14.67 -1.17
C LEU A 767 33.64 -13.84 -0.42
N ASN A 768 34.89 -14.25 -0.59
CA ASN A 768 36.01 -13.90 0.29
C ASN A 768 35.66 -14.15 1.77
N ASP A 769 35.53 -13.10 2.60
CA ASP A 769 35.15 -13.23 4.00
C ASP A 769 33.64 -13.12 4.30
N HIS A 770 32.81 -12.80 3.31
CA HIS A 770 31.38 -12.65 3.49
C HIS A 770 30.64 -13.98 3.32
N GLU A 771 29.92 -14.41 4.36
CA GLU A 771 28.87 -15.43 4.21
C GLU A 771 27.67 -14.82 3.49
N MET A 772 27.09 -15.59 2.56
CA MET A 772 25.96 -15.20 1.74
C MET A 772 24.95 -16.35 1.68
N TYR A 773 23.72 -16.04 1.29
CA TYR A 773 22.70 -17.02 0.95
C TYR A 773 22.21 -16.75 -0.47
N TYR A 774 22.23 -17.77 -1.33
CA TYR A 774 21.64 -17.73 -2.67
C TYR A 774 20.19 -18.20 -2.56
N ALA A 775 19.24 -17.33 -2.88
CA ALA A 775 17.82 -17.54 -2.60
C ALA A 775 17.03 -17.77 -3.90
N SER A 776 16.96 -19.03 -4.35
CA SER A 776 16.17 -19.40 -5.54
C SER A 776 16.59 -18.66 -6.82
N GLY A 777 17.89 -18.42 -7.01
CA GLY A 777 18.40 -17.75 -8.21
C GLY A 777 18.65 -18.66 -9.41
N THR A 778 18.98 -18.08 -10.57
CA THR A 778 19.41 -18.76 -11.81
C THR A 778 20.94 -18.84 -11.94
N SER A 779 21.46 -19.77 -12.76
CA SER A 779 22.90 -19.87 -13.07
C SER A 779 23.28 -19.11 -14.35
N ILE A 780 24.48 -18.55 -14.40
CA ILE A 780 25.10 -18.13 -15.66
C ILE A 780 25.47 -19.39 -16.46
N ARG A 781 24.89 -19.56 -17.65
CA ARG A 781 25.16 -20.69 -18.55
C ARG A 781 26.32 -20.40 -19.50
N LYS A 782 26.45 -19.16 -19.97
CA LYS A 782 27.44 -18.73 -20.97
C LYS A 782 28.00 -17.35 -20.60
N PHE A 783 29.31 -17.20 -20.71
CA PHE A 783 30.00 -15.92 -20.51
C PHE A 783 31.18 -15.79 -21.49
N PRO A 784 31.62 -14.58 -21.86
CA PRO A 784 32.85 -14.37 -22.63
C PRO A 784 34.10 -14.87 -21.89
N LYS A 785 35.11 -15.31 -22.64
CA LYS A 785 36.34 -15.93 -22.10
C LYS A 785 37.29 -14.93 -21.43
N ASP A 786 37.14 -13.67 -21.79
CA ASP A 786 37.80 -12.47 -21.28
C ASP A 786 37.05 -11.84 -20.08
N GLY A 787 35.85 -12.33 -19.78
CA GLY A 787 35.11 -11.98 -18.58
C GLY A 787 35.52 -12.81 -17.36
N ILE A 788 35.31 -12.24 -16.17
CA ILE A 788 35.51 -12.91 -14.88
C ILE A 788 34.21 -13.59 -14.47
N VAL A 789 34.28 -14.83 -13.98
CA VAL A 789 33.13 -15.58 -13.48
C VAL A 789 33.44 -16.12 -12.09
N VAL A 790 32.51 -15.92 -11.15
CA VAL A 790 32.55 -16.47 -9.79
C VAL A 790 31.46 -17.55 -9.66
N SER A 791 31.83 -18.67 -9.06
CA SER A 791 30.98 -19.87 -8.94
C SER A 791 30.84 -20.34 -7.49
N ALA A 792 29.66 -20.83 -7.14
CA ALA A 792 29.32 -21.38 -5.83
C ALA A 792 28.90 -22.84 -5.90
N TYR A 793 28.90 -23.54 -4.75
CA TYR A 793 28.38 -24.91 -4.61
C TYR A 793 26.96 -24.89 -4.03
N LEU A 794 25.97 -24.87 -4.92
CA LEU A 794 24.55 -24.69 -4.58
C LEU A 794 23.74 -25.97 -4.81
N ASN A 795 22.62 -26.08 -4.11
CA ASN A 795 21.65 -27.16 -4.29
C ASN A 795 20.76 -26.82 -5.50
N ASP A 796 20.35 -27.82 -6.28
CA ASP A 796 19.27 -27.63 -7.25
C ASP A 796 17.92 -27.65 -6.52
N GLN A 797 17.33 -26.48 -6.32
CA GLN A 797 16.03 -26.32 -5.67
C GLN A 797 14.89 -26.70 -6.63
N GLY A 798 15.09 -26.47 -7.94
CA GLY A 798 14.12 -26.85 -8.97
C GLY A 798 13.85 -28.35 -8.94
N ALA A 799 14.91 -29.16 -8.94
CA ALA A 799 14.84 -30.61 -8.77
C ALA A 799 14.06 -31.01 -7.50
N GLN A 800 14.34 -30.38 -6.35
CA GLN A 800 13.65 -30.64 -5.07
C GLN A 800 12.16 -30.29 -5.11
N ILE A 801 11.78 -29.18 -5.75
CA ILE A 801 10.37 -28.76 -5.92
C ILE A 801 9.62 -29.71 -6.85
N LEU A 802 10.29 -30.24 -7.88
CA LEU A 802 9.71 -31.21 -8.80
C LEU A 802 9.51 -32.58 -8.14
N GLY A 803 10.43 -32.98 -7.26
CA GLY A 803 10.34 -34.19 -6.42
C GLY A 803 11.55 -35.13 -6.54
N ASP A 804 12.62 -34.70 -7.21
CA ASP A 804 13.83 -35.50 -7.37
C ASP A 804 14.61 -35.61 -6.04
N SER A 805 15.01 -36.83 -5.69
CA SER A 805 15.78 -37.11 -4.47
C SER A 805 17.28 -36.74 -4.57
N ASN A 806 17.73 -36.28 -5.74
CA ASN A 806 19.13 -35.96 -6.02
C ASN A 806 19.52 -34.57 -5.45
N THR A 807 19.79 -34.54 -4.15
CA THR A 807 20.19 -33.34 -3.39
C THR A 807 21.67 -32.97 -3.54
N SER A 808 22.32 -33.36 -4.65
CA SER A 808 23.75 -33.08 -4.86
C SER A 808 24.03 -31.59 -5.12
N LYS A 809 25.08 -31.07 -4.48
CA LYS A 809 25.56 -29.71 -4.72
C LYS A 809 26.31 -29.61 -6.04
N HIS A 810 25.92 -28.67 -6.88
CA HIS A 810 26.58 -28.39 -8.15
C HIS A 810 27.46 -27.14 -8.05
N LYS A 811 28.67 -27.19 -8.64
CA LYS A 811 29.47 -25.98 -8.86
C LYS A 811 28.86 -25.22 -10.05
N VAL A 812 28.27 -24.06 -9.77
CA VAL A 812 27.51 -23.26 -10.74
C VAL A 812 28.00 -21.82 -10.74
N ALA A 813 28.08 -21.21 -11.92
CA ALA A 813 28.41 -19.80 -12.07
C ALA A 813 27.22 -18.94 -11.64
N ILE A 814 27.46 -17.96 -10.76
CA ILE A 814 26.41 -17.12 -10.15
C ILE A 814 26.61 -15.62 -10.38
N LEU A 815 27.86 -15.20 -10.62
CA LEU A 815 28.25 -13.81 -10.82
C LEU A 815 29.24 -13.74 -12.00
N GLY A 816 28.99 -12.83 -12.93
CA GLY A 816 29.87 -12.56 -14.07
C GLY A 816 30.17 -11.07 -14.19
N LEU A 817 31.43 -10.72 -14.45
CA LEU A 817 31.90 -9.34 -14.65
C LEU A 817 32.65 -9.24 -15.99
N LEU A 818 32.19 -8.35 -16.87
CA LEU A 818 32.73 -8.17 -18.23
C LEU A 818 33.10 -6.70 -18.45
N HIS A 819 34.28 -6.43 -19.03
CA HIS A 819 34.62 -5.14 -19.64
C HIS A 819 34.46 -5.30 -21.14
N THR A 820 33.46 -4.64 -21.73
CA THR A 820 32.88 -5.04 -23.03
C THR A 820 33.77 -4.85 -24.27
N LYS A 821 34.86 -4.09 -24.14
CA LYS A 821 35.96 -3.93 -25.12
C LYS A 821 37.23 -3.59 -24.34
N SER A 822 38.41 -3.96 -24.81
CA SER A 822 39.71 -3.65 -24.17
C SER A 822 40.15 -2.17 -24.26
N THR A 823 39.22 -1.23 -24.10
CA THR A 823 39.44 0.22 -24.15
C THR A 823 38.89 0.87 -22.90
N ASP A 824 39.60 1.82 -22.29
CA ASP A 824 39.16 2.48 -21.04
C ASP A 824 37.85 3.29 -21.13
N LYS A 825 37.27 3.43 -22.33
CA LYS A 825 36.04 4.19 -22.60
C LYS A 825 34.78 3.33 -22.76
N SER A 826 34.91 2.01 -22.86
CA SER A 826 33.76 1.11 -22.98
C SER A 826 33.18 0.74 -21.61
N GLY A 827 31.87 0.50 -21.57
CA GLY A 827 31.14 0.14 -20.37
C GLY A 827 31.42 -1.28 -19.88
N ARG A 828 31.05 -1.52 -18.62
CA ARG A 828 31.15 -2.83 -17.96
C ARG A 828 29.77 -3.42 -17.74
N ILE A 829 29.66 -4.72 -17.84
CA ILE A 829 28.43 -5.47 -17.55
C ILE A 829 28.71 -6.40 -16.38
N ILE A 830 27.84 -6.34 -15.37
CA ILE A 830 27.78 -7.30 -14.28
C ILE A 830 26.43 -8.01 -14.36
N VAL A 831 26.43 -9.32 -14.21
CA VAL A 831 25.21 -10.13 -14.09
C VAL A 831 25.34 -11.00 -12.85
N TYR A 832 24.36 -10.92 -11.95
CA TYR A 832 24.18 -11.77 -10.77
C TYR A 832 22.78 -12.38 -10.82
N GLY A 833 22.67 -13.67 -10.49
CA GLY A 833 21.46 -14.46 -10.76
C GLY A 833 20.48 -14.63 -9.59
N ASP A 834 20.52 -13.76 -8.58
CA ASP A 834 19.59 -13.71 -7.43
C ASP A 834 19.38 -12.23 -7.05
N SER A 835 18.14 -11.73 -6.87
CA SER A 835 17.90 -10.36 -6.36
C SER A 835 17.50 -10.29 -4.88
N ASN A 836 17.11 -11.41 -4.27
CA ASN A 836 16.59 -11.46 -2.90
C ASN A 836 17.58 -10.90 -1.86
N CYS A 837 18.89 -10.97 -2.14
CA CYS A 837 19.91 -10.41 -1.24
C CYS A 837 19.96 -8.86 -1.19
N ILE A 838 19.20 -8.16 -2.06
CA ILE A 838 18.94 -6.72 -1.98
C ILE A 838 17.46 -6.35 -1.69
N ASP A 839 16.51 -7.27 -1.85
CA ASP A 839 15.13 -7.15 -1.32
C ASP A 839 15.14 -7.03 0.22
N ALA A 840 14.29 -6.17 0.81
CA ALA A 840 14.12 -6.08 2.26
C ALA A 840 12.91 -6.87 2.80
N SER A 841 12.06 -7.40 1.94
CA SER A 841 10.80 -8.07 2.28
C SER A 841 11.04 -9.43 2.93
N HIS A 842 11.96 -10.22 2.35
CA HIS A 842 12.21 -11.61 2.73
C HIS A 842 13.67 -11.94 3.00
N LEU A 843 14.49 -10.89 3.14
CA LEU A 843 15.94 -10.95 3.26
C LEU A 843 16.47 -11.97 4.28
N GLU A 844 17.14 -13.02 3.78
CA GLU A 844 17.93 -13.93 4.63
C GLU A 844 19.31 -13.34 4.97
N THR A 845 20.00 -12.66 4.04
CA THR A 845 21.33 -12.04 4.28
C THR A 845 21.60 -10.87 3.30
N PRO A 846 21.86 -9.64 3.78
CA PRO A 846 22.13 -8.47 2.92
C PRO A 846 23.43 -8.59 2.12
N CYS A 847 23.34 -8.32 0.82
CA CYS A 847 24.48 -8.21 -0.10
C CYS A 847 24.77 -6.77 -0.56
N TYR A 848 24.32 -5.74 0.16
CA TYR A 848 24.55 -4.33 -0.21
C TYR A 848 26.04 -3.98 -0.40
N TRP A 849 26.94 -4.60 0.37
CA TRP A 849 28.39 -4.47 0.21
C TRP A 849 28.90 -5.03 -1.14
N MET A 850 28.22 -6.04 -1.69
CA MET A 850 28.53 -6.60 -3.00
C MET A 850 28.07 -5.64 -4.09
N LEU A 851 26.90 -5.01 -3.93
CA LEU A 851 26.43 -3.94 -4.81
C LEU A 851 27.38 -2.72 -4.78
N ASP A 852 27.87 -2.31 -3.61
CA ASP A 852 28.88 -1.23 -3.50
C ASP A 852 30.19 -1.61 -4.24
N ALA A 853 30.65 -2.86 -4.15
CA ALA A 853 31.82 -3.36 -4.90
C ALA A 853 31.56 -3.49 -6.41
N MET A 854 30.36 -3.91 -6.82
CA MET A 854 29.91 -3.89 -8.22
C MET A 854 29.90 -2.46 -8.77
N LEU A 855 29.54 -1.48 -7.94
CA LEU A 855 29.58 -0.06 -8.28
C LEU A 855 31.02 0.49 -8.33
N GLU A 856 31.94 0.02 -7.48
CA GLU A 856 33.38 0.31 -7.61
C GLU A 856 33.95 -0.21 -8.94
N TYR A 857 33.61 -1.45 -9.35
CA TYR A 857 34.04 -2.00 -10.64
C TYR A 857 33.42 -1.29 -11.86
N THR A 858 32.15 -0.89 -11.78
CA THR A 858 31.51 -0.16 -12.88
C THR A 858 31.96 1.30 -12.99
N SER A 859 32.32 1.94 -11.87
CA SER A 859 32.81 3.33 -11.81
C SER A 859 34.31 3.50 -12.07
N THR A 860 35.14 2.49 -11.74
CA THR A 860 36.61 2.56 -11.86
C THR A 860 37.16 1.46 -12.78
N SER A 861 38.37 1.62 -13.32
CA SER A 861 39.09 0.52 -13.99
C SER A 861 39.76 -0.45 -13.00
N HIS A 862 39.36 -0.48 -11.73
CA HIS A 862 39.87 -1.42 -10.73
C HIS A 862 38.89 -2.59 -10.54
N LEU A 863 39.44 -3.79 -10.36
CA LEU A 863 38.69 -4.94 -9.88
C LEU A 863 38.78 -5.01 -8.34
N PRO A 864 37.71 -4.85 -7.57
CA PRO A 864 37.73 -5.00 -6.10
C PRO A 864 38.37 -6.33 -5.65
N SER A 865 39.09 -6.31 -4.53
CA SER A 865 39.76 -7.52 -3.99
C SER A 865 38.80 -8.68 -3.72
N VAL A 866 37.57 -8.40 -3.32
CA VAL A 866 36.52 -9.41 -3.10
C VAL A 866 36.19 -10.24 -4.35
N PHE A 867 36.48 -9.74 -5.55
CA PHE A 867 36.36 -10.46 -6.82
C PHE A 867 37.71 -10.98 -7.38
N LYS A 868 38.83 -10.74 -6.69
CA LYS A 868 40.16 -11.27 -7.05
C LYS A 868 40.38 -12.67 -6.46
N ASP A 869 40.17 -12.83 -5.16
CA ASP A 869 40.59 -14.05 -4.44
C ASP A 869 39.73 -15.28 -4.78
N ASN A 870 38.50 -15.06 -5.27
CA ASN A 870 37.63 -16.11 -5.83
C ASN A 870 37.85 -16.36 -7.34
N GLN A 871 38.81 -15.70 -8.00
CA GLN A 871 39.26 -16.13 -9.33
C GLN A 871 40.06 -17.42 -9.20
N MET A 872 39.58 -18.52 -9.79
CA MET A 872 40.51 -19.44 -10.44
C MET A 872 39.87 -20.31 -11.52
N ASN A 873 40.53 -20.29 -12.68
CA ASN A 873 40.66 -21.34 -13.68
C ASN A 873 39.39 -21.80 -14.41
N THR A 874 39.46 -21.62 -15.74
CA THR A 874 38.82 -22.45 -16.77
C THR A 874 37.40 -22.93 -16.46
N TRP A 875 36.43 -22.18 -16.98
CA TRP A 875 35.08 -22.68 -17.24
C TRP A 875 35.17 -23.92 -18.16
N GLU A 876 35.10 -25.12 -17.58
CA GLU A 876 35.21 -26.43 -18.26
C GLU A 876 33.96 -26.76 -19.08
N GLY A 877 33.70 -25.94 -20.09
CA GLY A 877 32.54 -26.08 -20.98
C GLY A 877 31.23 -25.61 -20.36
N ALA A 878 30.24 -25.35 -21.22
CA ALA A 878 28.89 -25.08 -20.76
C ALA A 878 28.35 -26.31 -20.02
N ILE A 879 27.81 -26.11 -18.81
CA ILE A 879 26.93 -27.12 -18.22
C ILE A 879 25.80 -27.35 -19.22
N HIS A 880 25.52 -28.60 -19.55
CA HIS A 880 24.45 -29.00 -20.49
C HIS A 880 23.05 -28.85 -19.85
N THR A 881 22.77 -27.70 -19.24
CA THR A 881 21.41 -27.22 -18.98
C THR A 881 20.80 -26.71 -20.29
N GLU A 882 19.47 -26.69 -20.37
CA GLU A 882 18.78 -26.07 -21.51
C GLU A 882 18.82 -24.53 -21.40
N LEU A 883 18.30 -23.82 -22.40
CA LEU A 883 17.99 -22.38 -22.23
C LEU A 883 16.61 -22.25 -21.58
N PRO A 884 16.37 -21.22 -20.76
CA PRO A 884 15.02 -20.88 -20.35
C PRO A 884 14.22 -20.42 -21.58
N SER A 885 13.07 -21.06 -21.83
CA SER A 885 12.17 -20.75 -22.94
C SER A 885 10.88 -20.09 -22.42
N ARG A 886 10.34 -19.14 -23.19
CA ARG A 886 9.06 -18.49 -22.85
C ARG A 886 7.96 -19.54 -22.69
N MET A 887 7.21 -19.50 -21.59
CA MET A 887 6.26 -20.57 -21.25
C MET A 887 5.06 -20.56 -22.21
N GLU A 888 4.97 -21.61 -23.02
CA GLU A 888 3.79 -21.88 -23.86
C GLU A 888 2.50 -21.83 -23.03
N GLY A 889 1.54 -21.01 -23.49
CA GLY A 889 0.26 -20.80 -22.81
C GLY A 889 0.29 -19.86 -21.59
N ASN A 890 1.39 -19.12 -21.35
CA ASN A 890 1.37 -18.00 -20.40
C ASN A 890 0.49 -16.84 -20.91
N ARG A 891 0.20 -15.86 -20.05
CA ARG A 891 -0.68 -14.73 -20.40
C ARG A 891 -0.01 -13.37 -20.18
N LEU A 892 1.32 -13.33 -20.20
CA LEU A 892 2.14 -12.14 -19.95
C LEU A 892 1.70 -10.94 -20.83
N TYR A 893 1.30 -11.19 -22.09
CA TYR A 893 0.76 -10.20 -23.02
C TYR A 893 -0.45 -9.39 -22.49
N ARG A 894 -1.19 -9.90 -21.49
CA ARG A 894 -2.32 -9.19 -20.87
C ARG A 894 -1.90 -8.06 -19.93
N PHE A 895 -0.64 -8.05 -19.52
CA PHE A 895 -0.08 -7.19 -18.49
C PHE A 895 1.15 -6.43 -19.00
N SER A 896 1.87 -7.03 -19.96
CA SER A 896 3.00 -6.47 -20.66
C SER A 896 2.67 -5.15 -21.37
N LYS A 897 3.55 -4.17 -21.18
CA LYS A 897 3.64 -2.91 -21.92
C LYS A 897 4.12 -3.12 -23.37
N ILE A 898 4.68 -4.29 -23.68
CA ILE A 898 5.46 -4.56 -24.90
C ILE A 898 4.81 -5.60 -25.82
N LEU A 899 4.22 -6.68 -25.31
CA LEU A 899 3.68 -7.78 -26.14
C LEU A 899 2.24 -7.55 -26.61
N GLU A 900 1.92 -7.96 -27.84
CA GLU A 900 0.57 -7.99 -28.41
C GLU A 900 0.13 -9.40 -28.82
N GLY A 901 -1.19 -9.66 -28.78
CA GLY A 901 -1.80 -10.89 -29.30
C GLY A 901 -1.80 -12.10 -28.36
N ASN A 902 -2.46 -13.17 -28.82
CA ASN A 902 -2.60 -14.47 -28.13
C ASN A 902 -2.61 -15.64 -29.15
N LEU A 903 -1.76 -15.57 -30.18
CA LEU A 903 -1.78 -16.48 -31.33
C LEU A 903 -0.37 -16.79 -31.88
N GLY A 904 0.33 -17.74 -31.26
CA GLY A 904 1.50 -18.43 -31.84
C GLY A 904 2.81 -17.63 -31.87
N GLU A 905 2.81 -16.45 -32.46
CA GLU A 905 3.96 -15.55 -32.56
C GLU A 905 3.67 -14.25 -31.81
N SER A 906 4.46 -13.97 -30.77
CA SER A 906 4.32 -12.76 -29.96
C SER A 906 4.93 -11.56 -30.66
N GLN A 907 4.10 -10.73 -31.29
CA GLN A 907 4.55 -9.47 -31.88
C GLN A 907 4.72 -8.41 -30.80
N ALA A 908 5.75 -7.56 -30.95
CA ALA A 908 5.89 -6.38 -30.12
C ALA A 908 4.92 -5.29 -30.60
N LYS A 909 4.27 -4.62 -29.63
CA LYS A 909 3.53 -3.37 -29.83
C LYS A 909 4.45 -2.32 -30.47
N PRO A 910 3.92 -1.28 -31.13
CA PRO A 910 4.70 -0.13 -31.52
C PRO A 910 5.40 0.51 -30.30
N LEU A 911 6.71 0.77 -30.40
CA LEU A 911 7.49 1.49 -29.38
C LEU A 911 6.76 2.81 -29.02
N PRO A 912 6.39 3.05 -27.74
CA PRO A 912 5.68 4.26 -27.37
C PRO A 912 6.57 5.50 -27.52
N GLN A 913 5.96 6.64 -27.82
CA GLN A 913 6.68 7.92 -27.81
C GLN A 913 7.17 8.24 -26.40
N CYS A 914 8.39 8.74 -26.29
CA CYS A 914 8.99 9.11 -25.02
C CYS A 914 8.18 10.20 -24.31
N PRO A 915 8.06 10.17 -22.95
CA PRO A 915 7.25 11.13 -22.21
C PRO A 915 7.69 12.59 -22.39
N HIS A 916 7.05 13.31 -23.31
CA HIS A 916 7.36 14.71 -23.58
C HIS A 916 6.70 15.61 -22.52
N LEU A 917 7.43 15.90 -21.44
CA LEU A 917 7.01 16.89 -20.45
C LEU A 917 6.84 18.27 -21.07
N VAL A 918 5.64 18.84 -20.95
CA VAL A 918 5.37 20.23 -21.32
C VAL A 918 5.76 21.10 -20.13
N TRP A 919 7.02 21.55 -20.12
CA TRP A 919 7.53 22.50 -19.14
C TRP A 919 6.68 23.78 -19.12
N THR A 920 6.33 24.23 -17.93
CA THR A 920 5.54 25.46 -17.74
C THR A 920 6.37 26.69 -18.11
N GLN A 921 5.74 27.69 -18.71
CA GLN A 921 6.37 29.01 -18.86
C GLN A 921 6.38 29.68 -17.47
N PRO A 922 7.55 30.00 -16.90
CA PRO A 922 7.63 30.57 -15.55
C PRO A 922 7.06 31.98 -15.52
N ILE A 923 6.25 32.29 -14.50
CA ILE A 923 5.67 33.61 -14.22
C ILE A 923 6.33 34.16 -12.95
N PRO A 924 7.51 34.83 -13.03
CA PRO A 924 8.37 35.00 -11.87
C PRO A 924 7.90 36.13 -10.97
N LEU A 925 7.93 35.88 -9.66
CA LEU A 925 7.50 36.84 -8.65
C LEU A 925 8.70 37.57 -8.03
N ASN A 926 8.71 38.90 -8.12
CA ASN A 926 9.73 39.78 -7.53
C ASN A 926 9.47 40.03 -6.03
N VAL A 927 9.00 39.02 -5.30
CA VAL A 927 8.80 39.04 -3.84
C VAL A 927 9.44 37.80 -3.22
N SER A 928 9.76 37.87 -1.93
CA SER A 928 10.27 36.70 -1.21
C SER A 928 9.15 35.70 -0.88
N ALA A 929 9.49 34.40 -0.87
CA ALA A 929 8.62 33.35 -0.37
C ALA A 929 8.15 33.64 1.07
N PRO A 930 6.84 33.57 1.38
CA PRO A 930 6.34 33.77 2.75
C PRO A 930 6.95 32.79 3.76
N SER A 931 7.23 33.26 4.99
CA SER A 931 7.94 32.48 6.01
C SER A 931 7.15 31.28 6.57
N ASN A 932 5.82 31.30 6.45
CA ASN A 932 4.92 30.21 6.86
C ASN A 932 4.53 29.28 5.69
N LEU A 933 5.03 29.51 4.48
CA LEU A 933 4.56 28.85 3.25
C LEU A 933 4.75 27.31 3.28
N TYR A 934 5.79 26.83 3.96
CA TYR A 934 6.15 25.40 4.07
C TYR A 934 5.66 24.75 5.38
N GLN A 935 4.63 25.31 6.01
CA GLN A 935 3.90 24.64 7.08
C GLN A 935 2.66 23.94 6.51
N SER A 936 2.10 22.96 7.22
CA SER A 936 0.84 22.33 6.80
C SER A 936 -0.25 23.39 6.67
N GLN A 937 -0.69 23.66 5.44
CA GLN A 937 -1.58 24.78 5.15
C GLN A 937 -2.91 24.60 5.90
N LYS A 938 -3.26 25.59 6.73
CA LYS A 938 -4.61 25.76 7.23
C LYS A 938 -5.52 26.07 6.04
N LEU A 939 -6.66 25.39 5.95
CA LEU A 939 -7.74 25.71 5.00
C LEU A 939 -8.09 27.20 5.06
N LEU A 940 -8.40 27.81 3.91
CA LEU A 940 -8.59 29.26 3.75
C LEU A 940 -9.71 29.82 4.64
N SER A 941 -10.67 28.98 5.04
CA SER A 941 -11.71 29.27 6.04
C SER A 941 -11.23 29.38 7.50
N LEU A 942 -9.91 29.56 7.72
CA LEU A 942 -9.24 29.66 9.03
C LEU A 942 -8.27 30.86 9.12
N ILE A 943 -8.34 31.79 8.16
CA ILE A 943 -7.47 32.98 8.10
C ILE A 943 -7.94 34.09 9.07
N GLU A 944 -9.19 34.02 9.55
CA GLU A 944 -9.65 34.80 10.70
C GLU A 944 -9.27 34.09 12.01
N GLU A 945 -8.62 34.80 12.94
CA GLU A 945 -8.26 34.26 14.26
C GLU A 945 -9.49 34.13 15.16
N VAL A 946 -10.26 33.05 14.99
CA VAL A 946 -11.43 32.76 15.81
C VAL A 946 -10.99 32.31 17.22
N ASN A 947 -10.68 33.28 18.07
CA ASN A 947 -10.56 33.12 19.52
C ASN A 947 -11.93 32.79 20.14
N VAL A 948 -12.41 31.56 19.93
CA VAL A 948 -13.53 31.01 20.71
C VAL A 948 -13.03 30.83 22.13
N HIS A 949 -13.53 31.63 23.08
CA HIS A 949 -13.38 31.31 24.49
C HIS A 949 -14.01 29.94 24.76
N LEU A 950 -13.17 28.97 25.13
CA LEU A 950 -13.65 27.78 25.82
C LEU A 950 -14.32 28.24 27.12
N PRO A 951 -15.51 27.74 27.47
CA PRO A 951 -16.07 28.01 28.78
C PRO A 951 -15.12 27.48 29.84
N ASN A 952 -14.75 28.31 30.81
CA ASN A 952 -13.94 27.87 31.95
C ASN A 952 -14.68 26.75 32.68
N VAL A 953 -14.00 25.62 32.88
CA VAL A 953 -14.47 24.58 33.80
C VAL A 953 -14.21 25.12 35.21
N ASP A 954 -15.25 25.65 35.85
CA ASP A 954 -15.16 26.10 37.23
C ASP A 954 -14.81 24.91 38.15
N ASN A 955 -13.63 24.98 38.77
CA ASN A 955 -13.19 24.03 39.79
C ASN A 955 -13.85 24.36 41.15
N SER A 956 -15.18 24.48 41.16
CA SER A 956 -15.98 24.78 42.35
C SER A 956 -16.40 23.50 43.09
N ILE A 957 -15.42 22.64 43.41
CA ILE A 957 -15.58 21.57 44.43
C ILE A 957 -14.48 21.75 45.47
N LYS A 958 -14.80 22.51 46.51
CA LYS A 958 -14.00 22.66 47.73
C LYS A 958 -14.95 22.79 48.93
N GLY A 959 -15.08 21.70 49.70
CA GLY A 959 -15.68 21.67 51.03
C GLY A 959 -17.19 21.95 51.08
N GLU A 960 -17.97 20.98 51.54
CA GLU A 960 -18.31 20.88 52.96
C GLU A 960 -18.67 19.42 53.29
N GLU A 961 -18.29 19.01 54.51
CA GLU A 961 -18.42 17.69 55.19
C GLU A 961 -18.53 16.40 54.35
#